data_AF-A0A9W7ENR8-F1
#
_entry.id   AF-A0A9W7ENR8-F1
#
_cell.length_a   1.000
_cell.length_b   1.000
_cell.length_c   1.000
_cell.angle_alpha   90.00
_cell.angle_beta   90.00
_cell.angle_gamma   90.00
#
_symmetry.space_group_name_H-M   'P 1'
#
loop_
_entity.id
_entity.type
_entity.pdbx_description
1 polymer ?
#
loop_
_entity_poly.entity_id
_entity_poly.type
_entity_poly.pdbx_seq_one_letter_code
_entity_poly.pdbx_strand_id
1 'polypeptide(L)'
;MSSLIIRSAMSNRAVFLAFVLVATFFAVVLQLKLLDRSEMIARRHLRTSYSRIQHPNQHFVDQIIEGVIPAKVPSEFPRLSNFINAPVEPESISPSLIFSQEPVKSAFNFSPEPVASTLNFGLNAPVKLEPDSPYLIFSPEPPVATTEPVSPLVLVFSPEPLNPPLNFSREPASPTQNIALNLDVAPAVANTTDPDTVLVATTTNPVIVPVIQSLNFGLNAPAVTISKVADGGLWNDSIDSNDSDGRKLKKGKKAKGKEGRERPVPVPSTVSISGGGARSLACVVGQFRALQLGLDLFSRFDAVSSVSGGSWASSIFMFAKNRTDEALLGPLTNASELTLEILNQSASEIGTTVTVETTEVLERTCSSVEFANECWQATISEIFLEPFGLGDPNSSMAADSQEVDKILFTNPQLNLTTDDFTTMNEERPATFVMGATLVGPNLYQGRPETVAPFQIGLSTSSPSLTGTPYNSEEKTYEPSLTVCDLEEMLTAYFETLTRLDQLTIKAKAKVAEAFVKSRDLLPEVRAAILRIGSDLYSGACELIAPLPNVTALIGGGLVETFSVGRTANPSVLLSTEALVSTISQSQPFSLHASVGISSAAYATTYSKQTFLGNYNPAKALWSVGNPSFPSQSFNLGDGGNTENLGLLAMIQRGATKSVVFDNSNFPLVNRTTADLCDSAVWASQDVDEEVQTWVTNDIYPLFGYKIEGKGLDGNEIGFSLNQNAVFPKSELQTLLCKAQDLMEAGLPTMVTASLPLVTNDFWGIRGTGTVPAVEVLFVMNNKCLQFEALLPADTRAAIEAGRSGEGPLQNFPYYGTLFQNPPNLFGLTTVQVNLLAAQTEYAVMQNVDLFHEFYD
;
A
#
# COMPACT_ATOMS: atom_id res chain seq x y z
N MET A 1 28.66 5.38 21.48
CA MET A 1 27.19 5.26 21.37
C MET A 1 26.54 6.50 20.77
N SER A 2 26.71 7.70 21.36
CA SER A 2 26.10 8.94 20.83
C SER A 2 26.50 9.28 19.38
N SER A 3 27.72 8.96 18.94
CA SER A 3 28.15 9.16 17.53
C SER A 3 27.57 8.15 16.54
N LEU A 4 27.14 6.97 16.99
CA LEU A 4 26.53 5.93 16.15
C LEU A 4 25.02 6.21 15.97
N ILE A 5 24.35 6.64 17.04
CA ILE A 5 22.95 7.09 17.04
C ILE A 5 22.82 8.37 16.19
N ILE A 6 23.76 9.31 16.30
CA ILE A 6 23.81 10.49 15.43
C ILE A 6 24.04 10.09 13.97
N ARG A 7 24.85 9.08 13.67
CA ARG A 7 25.07 8.61 12.28
C ARG A 7 23.84 7.91 11.68
N SER A 8 23.13 7.10 12.45
CA SER A 8 21.89 6.45 12.01
C SER A 8 20.75 7.47 11.81
N ALA A 9 20.56 8.38 12.77
CA ALA A 9 19.56 9.45 12.67
C ALA A 9 19.89 10.48 11.56
N MET A 10 21.18 10.79 11.34
CA MET A 10 21.60 11.63 10.21
C MET A 10 21.55 10.90 8.88
N SER A 11 21.73 9.57 8.84
CA SER A 11 21.56 8.76 7.63
C SER A 11 20.09 8.76 7.19
N ASN A 12 19.14 8.51 8.10
CA ASN A 12 17.71 8.55 7.76
C ASN A 12 17.25 9.96 7.38
N ARG A 13 17.74 11.01 8.06
CA ARG A 13 17.45 12.40 7.68
C ARG A 13 18.10 12.82 6.35
N ALA A 14 19.33 12.39 6.07
CA ALA A 14 20.02 12.71 4.83
C ALA A 14 19.46 11.92 3.64
N VAL A 15 19.05 10.66 3.85
CA VAL A 15 18.38 9.83 2.84
C VAL A 15 16.97 10.37 2.58
N PHE A 16 16.22 10.78 3.59
CA PHE A 16 14.92 11.43 3.39
C PHE A 16 15.06 12.80 2.73
N LEU A 17 16.04 13.62 3.14
CA LEU A 17 16.30 14.90 2.50
C LEU A 17 16.79 14.71 1.06
N ALA A 18 17.61 13.68 0.79
CA ALA A 18 17.98 13.29 -0.56
C ALA A 18 16.76 12.78 -1.33
N PHE A 19 15.85 12.03 -0.71
CA PHE A 19 14.60 11.59 -1.33
C PHE A 19 13.69 12.78 -1.67
N VAL A 20 13.48 13.73 -0.76
CA VAL A 20 12.71 14.94 -1.03
C VAL A 20 13.42 15.80 -2.07
N LEU A 21 14.73 15.99 -2.00
CA LEU A 21 15.48 16.77 -2.98
C LEU A 21 15.51 16.10 -4.35
N VAL A 22 15.63 14.77 -4.42
CA VAL A 22 15.58 13.99 -5.65
C VAL A 22 14.16 13.96 -6.18
N ALA A 23 13.13 13.74 -5.36
CA ALA A 23 11.73 13.77 -5.76
C ALA A 23 11.29 15.17 -6.18
N THR A 24 11.71 16.23 -5.48
CA THR A 24 11.48 17.62 -5.88
C THR A 24 12.29 17.96 -7.13
N PHE A 25 13.54 17.53 -7.25
CA PHE A 25 14.34 17.75 -8.46
C PHE A 25 13.76 16.99 -9.65
N PHE A 26 13.36 15.73 -9.49
CA PHE A 26 12.66 14.96 -10.50
C PHE A 26 11.30 15.55 -10.81
N ALA A 27 10.52 15.97 -9.82
CA ALA A 27 9.23 16.60 -10.06
C ALA A 27 9.38 17.95 -10.77
N VAL A 28 10.42 18.73 -10.45
CA VAL A 28 10.76 19.98 -11.15
C VAL A 28 11.29 19.70 -12.55
N VAL A 29 12.20 18.74 -12.75
CA VAL A 29 12.73 18.35 -14.06
C VAL A 29 11.63 17.75 -14.93
N LEU A 30 10.79 16.89 -14.35
CA LEU A 30 9.62 16.30 -14.99
C LEU A 30 8.60 17.39 -15.31
N GLN A 31 8.29 18.31 -14.39
CA GLN A 31 7.45 19.49 -14.68
C GLN A 31 8.04 20.34 -15.79
N LEU A 32 9.34 20.61 -15.80
CA LEU A 32 9.98 21.42 -16.85
C LEU A 32 9.94 20.70 -18.21
N LYS A 33 10.17 19.39 -18.24
CA LYS A 33 10.02 18.54 -19.44
C LYS A 33 8.56 18.43 -19.89
N LEU A 34 7.62 18.32 -18.94
CA LEU A 34 6.17 18.27 -19.19
C LEU A 34 5.62 19.65 -19.60
N LEU A 35 6.18 20.76 -19.12
CA LEU A 35 5.87 22.12 -19.56
C LEU A 35 6.30 22.32 -21.01
N ASP A 36 7.52 21.90 -21.36
CA ASP A 36 8.01 21.90 -22.75
C ASP A 36 7.12 21.02 -23.68
N ARG A 37 6.64 19.87 -23.17
CA ARG A 37 5.71 18.98 -23.91
C ARG A 37 4.26 19.47 -23.95
N SER A 38 3.73 20.05 -22.88
CA SER A 38 2.37 20.59 -22.82
C SER A 38 2.26 21.83 -23.69
N GLU A 39 3.32 22.63 -23.80
CA GLU A 39 3.45 23.65 -24.83
C GLU A 39 3.37 23.03 -26.23
N MET A 40 4.06 21.91 -26.47
CA MET A 40 4.04 21.17 -27.73
C MET A 40 2.66 20.56 -28.05
N ILE A 41 1.97 20.00 -27.06
CA ILE A 41 0.63 19.39 -27.17
C ILE A 41 -0.43 20.48 -27.34
N ALA A 42 -0.35 21.59 -26.61
CA ALA A 42 -1.20 22.77 -26.80
C ALA A 42 -1.03 23.34 -28.21
N ARG A 43 0.21 23.47 -28.71
CA ARG A 43 0.50 23.83 -30.11
C ARG A 43 -0.13 22.85 -31.11
N ARG A 44 -0.11 21.54 -30.81
CA ARG A 44 -0.70 20.49 -31.66
C ARG A 44 -2.24 20.52 -31.65
N HIS A 45 -2.86 20.67 -30.49
CA HIS A 45 -4.31 20.78 -30.36
C HIS A 45 -4.84 22.06 -30.98
N LEU A 46 -4.19 23.21 -30.76
CA LEU A 46 -4.58 24.48 -31.38
C LEU A 46 -4.50 24.39 -32.92
N ARG A 47 -3.42 23.83 -33.49
CA ARG A 47 -3.31 23.62 -34.95
C ARG A 47 -4.37 22.67 -35.50
N THR A 48 -4.65 21.58 -34.80
CA THR A 48 -5.61 20.57 -35.26
C THR A 48 -7.04 21.09 -35.19
N SER A 49 -7.41 21.79 -34.12
CA SER A 49 -8.73 22.39 -33.93
C SER A 49 -9.01 23.55 -34.89
N TYR A 50 -7.99 24.37 -35.21
CA TYR A 50 -8.17 25.49 -36.16
C TYR A 50 -8.13 25.07 -37.63
N SER A 51 -7.37 24.03 -38.01
CA SER A 51 -7.35 23.52 -39.39
C SER A 51 -8.71 22.99 -39.88
N ARG A 52 -9.63 22.70 -38.96
CA ARG A 52 -10.99 22.21 -39.25
C ARG A 52 -12.03 23.31 -39.41
N ILE A 53 -11.67 24.58 -39.17
CA ILE A 53 -12.58 25.73 -39.29
C ILE A 53 -12.09 26.59 -40.46
N GLN A 54 -12.77 26.51 -41.62
CA GLN A 54 -12.49 27.44 -42.73
C GLN A 54 -13.04 28.83 -42.38
N HIS A 55 -12.18 29.74 -41.92
CA HIS A 55 -12.53 31.14 -41.69
C HIS A 55 -11.61 32.07 -42.52
N PRO A 56 -12.09 33.24 -43.01
CA PRO A 56 -11.36 34.07 -43.99
C PRO A 56 -10.09 34.78 -43.48
N ASN A 57 -9.78 34.65 -42.18
CA ASN A 57 -8.69 35.39 -41.51
C ASN A 57 -7.61 34.48 -40.93
N GLN A 58 -7.30 33.37 -41.61
CA GLN A 58 -6.22 32.44 -41.24
C GLN A 58 -4.90 33.19 -40.93
N HIS A 59 -4.59 34.22 -41.73
CA HIS A 59 -3.35 35.00 -41.61
C HIS A 59 -3.23 35.82 -40.30
N PHE A 60 -4.34 36.28 -39.73
CA PHE A 60 -4.33 37.05 -38.47
C PHE A 60 -4.14 36.14 -37.24
N VAL A 61 -4.65 34.91 -37.30
CA VAL A 61 -4.47 33.91 -36.24
C VAL A 61 -3.04 33.37 -36.26
N ASP A 62 -2.45 33.16 -37.43
CA ASP A 62 -1.05 32.76 -37.57
C ASP A 62 -0.10 33.81 -36.96
N GLN A 63 -0.42 35.11 -37.11
CA GLN A 63 0.36 36.21 -36.49
C GLN A 63 0.23 36.25 -34.96
N ILE A 64 -0.91 35.88 -34.38
CA ILE A 64 -1.09 35.80 -32.93
C ILE A 64 -0.33 34.60 -32.35
N ILE A 65 -0.34 33.46 -33.04
CA ILE A 65 0.38 32.25 -32.62
C ILE A 65 1.90 32.47 -32.69
N GLU A 66 2.39 33.22 -33.67
CA GLU A 66 3.82 33.58 -33.78
C GLU A 66 4.23 34.74 -32.85
N GLY A 67 3.31 35.64 -32.50
CA GLY A 67 3.60 36.84 -31.70
C GLY A 67 3.57 36.65 -30.17
N VAL A 68 2.88 35.63 -29.66
CA VAL A 68 2.68 35.43 -28.21
C VAL A 68 3.74 34.51 -27.58
N ILE A 69 4.48 33.70 -28.36
CA ILE A 69 5.51 32.79 -27.85
C ILE A 69 6.72 32.76 -28.80
N PRO A 70 7.84 33.45 -28.49
CA PRO A 70 8.94 33.58 -29.42
C PRO A 70 9.67 32.25 -29.66
N ALA A 71 9.86 31.90 -30.93
CA ALA A 71 10.69 30.76 -31.35
C ALA A 71 12.18 31.14 -31.32
N LYS A 72 12.95 30.40 -30.50
CA LYS A 72 14.43 30.41 -30.41
C LYS A 72 15.11 31.71 -29.98
N VAL A 73 15.93 31.58 -28.93
CA VAL A 73 16.98 32.54 -28.54
C VAL A 73 18.11 32.50 -29.59
N PRO A 74 18.46 33.61 -30.25
CA PRO A 74 19.67 33.68 -31.06
C PRO A 74 20.90 33.79 -30.15
N SER A 75 21.92 33.00 -30.44
CA SER A 75 23.27 33.17 -29.89
C SER A 75 23.87 34.45 -30.47
N GLU A 76 23.68 35.60 -29.82
CA GLU A 76 24.57 36.77 -29.79
C GLU A 76 23.84 37.99 -29.21
N PHE A 77 24.34 38.49 -28.06
CA PHE A 77 23.85 39.70 -27.39
C PHE A 77 24.58 40.95 -27.90
N PRO A 78 23.86 42.06 -28.11
CA PRO A 78 24.37 43.35 -27.69
C PRO A 78 23.40 44.10 -26.75
N ARG A 79 24.01 44.95 -25.92
CA ARG A 79 23.51 45.61 -24.71
C ARG A 79 22.22 46.41 -24.91
N LEU A 80 21.19 46.10 -24.13
CA LEU A 80 20.00 46.93 -23.91
C LEU A 80 20.11 47.70 -22.59
N SER A 81 20.69 48.89 -22.67
CA SER A 81 20.48 49.95 -21.68
C SER A 81 19.92 51.13 -22.45
N ASN A 82 18.59 51.28 -22.47
CA ASN A 82 17.82 52.49 -22.79
C ASN A 82 16.36 52.11 -23.14
N PHE A 83 15.55 51.71 -22.17
CA PHE A 83 14.08 51.83 -22.22
C PHE A 83 13.51 51.63 -20.81
N ILE A 84 13.89 52.53 -19.90
CA ILE A 84 13.19 52.74 -18.63
C ILE A 84 13.02 54.25 -18.52
N ASN A 85 11.76 54.72 -18.55
CA ASN A 85 11.22 56.01 -18.13
C ASN A 85 10.22 56.60 -19.15
N ALA A 86 8.95 56.26 -18.98
CA ALA A 86 7.84 57.16 -19.32
C ALA A 86 6.66 56.85 -18.38
N PRO A 87 6.18 57.82 -17.57
CA PRO A 87 4.97 57.68 -16.78
C PRO A 87 3.76 58.11 -17.61
N VAL A 88 2.64 57.40 -17.50
CA VAL A 88 1.33 57.87 -17.97
C VAL A 88 0.33 57.71 -16.83
N GLU A 89 -0.31 58.82 -16.49
CA GLU A 89 -1.30 59.00 -15.42
C GLU A 89 -2.67 58.36 -15.72
N PRO A 90 -3.54 58.19 -14.70
CA PRO A 90 -4.81 57.49 -14.84
C PRO A 90 -5.96 58.45 -15.16
N GLU A 91 -6.76 58.15 -16.18
CA GLU A 91 -8.07 58.75 -16.37
C GLU A 91 -9.20 57.78 -15.97
N SER A 92 -10.04 58.29 -15.08
CA SER A 92 -11.32 57.74 -14.63
C SER A 92 -12.37 57.72 -15.75
N ILE A 93 -13.27 56.72 -15.75
CA ILE A 93 -14.72 56.86 -16.00
C ILE A 93 -15.44 55.60 -15.47
N SER A 94 -16.58 55.81 -14.81
CA SER A 94 -17.49 54.82 -14.23
C SER A 94 -18.73 54.59 -15.15
N PRO A 95 -19.82 53.92 -14.73
CA PRO A 95 -20.19 52.57 -15.14
C PRO A 95 -21.48 52.52 -15.99
N SER A 96 -21.92 51.30 -16.32
CA SER A 96 -23.26 50.86 -16.77
C SER A 96 -23.39 50.39 -18.22
N LEU A 97 -23.67 49.09 -18.41
CA LEU A 97 -24.71 48.62 -19.33
C LEU A 97 -25.10 47.16 -19.03
N ILE A 98 -26.40 47.00 -18.84
CA ILE A 98 -27.18 45.78 -18.58
C ILE A 98 -27.61 45.18 -19.93
N PHE A 99 -27.53 43.86 -20.11
CA PHE A 99 -28.40 43.08 -21.02
C PHE A 99 -28.51 41.64 -20.44
N SER A 100 -29.60 41.34 -19.71
CA SER A 100 -30.85 40.70 -20.15
C SER A 100 -30.67 39.31 -20.79
N GLN A 101 -31.12 38.29 -20.04
CA GLN A 101 -31.47 36.98 -20.57
C GLN A 101 -32.71 37.07 -21.47
N GLU A 102 -32.70 36.36 -22.59
CA GLU A 102 -33.89 35.62 -23.07
C GLU A 102 -33.48 34.40 -23.92
N PRO A 103 -34.33 33.35 -23.97
CA PRO A 103 -34.01 32.05 -24.55
C PRO A 103 -34.54 31.90 -25.99
N VAL A 104 -33.87 31.11 -26.82
CA VAL A 104 -34.42 30.67 -28.11
C VAL A 104 -34.50 29.15 -28.16
N LYS A 105 -35.74 28.67 -28.35
CA LYS A 105 -36.15 27.30 -28.65
C LYS A 105 -36.02 26.98 -30.14
N SER A 106 -36.09 25.67 -30.42
CA SER A 106 -36.50 25.00 -31.67
C SER A 106 -35.39 24.84 -32.72
N ALA A 107 -35.35 23.82 -33.57
CA ALA A 107 -35.95 22.49 -33.69
C ALA A 107 -35.25 21.85 -34.91
N PHE A 108 -35.21 20.52 -35.01
CA PHE A 108 -35.61 19.71 -36.18
C PHE A 108 -34.91 18.34 -36.24
N ASN A 109 -35.77 17.33 -36.36
CA ASN A 109 -35.54 15.91 -36.67
C ASN A 109 -34.73 15.68 -37.95
N PHE A 110 -34.07 14.52 -38.06
CA PHE A 110 -34.43 13.52 -39.10
C PHE A 110 -33.99 12.08 -38.72
N SER A 111 -34.82 11.15 -39.17
CA SER A 111 -34.85 9.68 -39.02
C SER A 111 -33.64 8.94 -39.60
N PRO A 112 -33.30 7.73 -39.12
CA PRO A 112 -32.40 6.82 -39.83
C PRO A 112 -33.20 5.84 -40.71
N GLU A 113 -32.71 5.59 -41.92
CA GLU A 113 -33.00 4.33 -42.63
C GLU A 113 -31.72 3.80 -43.29
N PRO A 114 -31.66 2.47 -43.53
CA PRO A 114 -30.41 1.71 -43.59
C PRO A 114 -29.99 1.39 -45.03
N VAL A 115 -28.69 1.20 -45.25
CA VAL A 115 -28.20 0.54 -46.48
C VAL A 115 -27.13 -0.48 -46.12
N ALA A 116 -27.46 -1.74 -46.42
CA ALA A 116 -26.56 -2.88 -46.45
C ALA A 116 -25.55 -2.77 -47.59
N SER A 117 -24.34 -3.30 -47.40
CA SER A 117 -23.70 -4.14 -48.43
C SER A 117 -22.47 -4.88 -47.91
N THR A 118 -22.57 -6.20 -48.06
CA THR A 118 -21.53 -7.20 -48.31
C THR A 118 -20.21 -6.70 -48.89
N LEU A 119 -19.08 -7.25 -48.41
CA LEU A 119 -17.85 -7.35 -49.21
C LEU A 119 -17.07 -8.63 -48.90
N ASN A 120 -16.68 -9.27 -50.01
CA ASN A 120 -16.00 -10.55 -50.18
C ASN A 120 -14.55 -10.55 -49.64
N PHE A 121 -14.13 -11.71 -49.15
CA PHE A 121 -12.72 -12.06 -48.99
C PHE A 121 -12.09 -12.39 -50.35
N GLY A 122 -11.04 -11.65 -50.72
CA GLY A 122 -10.18 -11.91 -51.85
C GLY A 122 -8.73 -12.05 -51.38
N LEU A 123 -8.16 -13.24 -51.63
CA LEU A 123 -6.75 -13.59 -51.53
C LEU A 123 -5.86 -12.68 -52.39
N ASN A 124 -4.67 -12.31 -51.88
CA ASN A 124 -3.39 -12.39 -52.62
C ASN A 124 -2.18 -12.04 -51.72
N ALA A 125 -1.29 -13.05 -51.61
CA ALA A 125 0.15 -13.18 -51.29
C ALA A 125 1.09 -11.93 -51.28
N PRO A 126 2.39 -12.00 -50.85
CA PRO A 126 3.22 -13.21 -50.64
C PRO A 126 4.16 -13.26 -49.41
N VAL A 127 4.44 -14.51 -49.01
CA VAL A 127 5.48 -14.94 -48.06
C VAL A 127 6.82 -15.10 -48.78
N LYS A 128 7.92 -14.70 -48.12
CA LYS A 128 9.31 -14.85 -48.58
C LYS A 128 9.99 -15.94 -47.73
N LEU A 129 10.41 -17.03 -48.38
CA LEU A 129 11.34 -18.07 -47.89
C LEU A 129 12.79 -17.60 -48.17
N GLU A 130 13.88 -17.99 -47.50
CA GLU A 130 14.53 -19.29 -47.17
C GLU A 130 15.86 -18.95 -46.40
N PRO A 131 16.83 -19.86 -46.09
CA PRO A 131 16.78 -21.24 -45.55
C PRO A 131 17.85 -21.50 -44.43
N ASP A 132 17.74 -22.64 -43.71
CA ASP A 132 18.79 -23.67 -43.54
C ASP A 132 18.58 -24.57 -42.30
N SER A 133 18.23 -25.84 -42.55
CA SER A 133 18.49 -26.98 -41.65
C SER A 133 18.35 -28.29 -42.45
N PRO A 134 19.28 -29.26 -42.31
CA PRO A 134 19.19 -30.52 -43.03
C PRO A 134 18.54 -31.65 -42.20
N TYR A 135 17.42 -32.13 -42.75
CA TYR A 135 16.91 -33.51 -42.87
C TYR A 135 17.48 -34.67 -42.04
N LEU A 136 16.57 -35.50 -41.49
CA LEU A 136 16.25 -36.84 -42.05
C LEU A 136 14.93 -37.41 -41.50
N ILE A 137 14.10 -37.94 -42.40
CA ILE A 137 12.82 -38.64 -42.19
C ILE A 137 12.99 -40.08 -42.70
N PHE A 138 12.42 -41.10 -42.04
CA PHE A 138 11.56 -42.14 -42.65
C PHE A 138 10.82 -42.98 -41.58
N SER A 139 9.53 -43.23 -41.85
CA SER A 139 8.48 -43.99 -41.14
C SER A 139 8.34 -45.42 -41.75
N PRO A 140 7.34 -46.30 -41.47
CA PRO A 140 6.68 -46.81 -40.25
C PRO A 140 6.67 -48.38 -40.10
N GLU A 141 6.20 -48.86 -38.93
CA GLU A 141 5.65 -50.18 -38.39
C GLU A 141 5.39 -51.46 -39.27
N PRO A 142 4.85 -52.61 -38.73
CA PRO A 142 5.24 -53.60 -37.66
C PRO A 142 5.11 -55.08 -38.22
N PRO A 143 4.71 -56.19 -37.53
CA PRO A 143 4.79 -56.70 -36.14
C PRO A 143 5.44 -58.13 -36.03
N VAL A 144 5.54 -58.76 -34.84
CA VAL A 144 5.31 -60.21 -34.54
C VAL A 144 5.62 -60.55 -33.07
N ALA A 145 4.76 -61.40 -32.49
CA ALA A 145 4.66 -61.84 -31.10
C ALA A 145 5.73 -62.88 -30.65
N THR A 146 5.96 -63.03 -29.33
CA THR A 146 5.58 -64.23 -28.51
C THR A 146 6.17 -64.25 -27.07
N THR A 147 5.32 -64.68 -26.12
CA THR A 147 5.53 -65.46 -24.87
C THR A 147 6.23 -64.87 -23.62
N GLU A 148 5.40 -64.46 -22.63
CA GLU A 148 5.27 -64.87 -21.19
C GLU A 148 6.49 -65.33 -20.31
N PRO A 149 6.39 -65.45 -18.95
CA PRO A 149 6.25 -64.38 -17.93
C PRO A 149 7.06 -64.66 -16.62
N VAL A 150 7.78 -63.72 -15.99
CA VAL A 150 8.08 -63.82 -14.52
C VAL A 150 8.36 -62.45 -13.89
N SER A 151 7.63 -62.13 -12.82
CA SER A 151 7.97 -61.10 -11.80
C SER A 151 8.01 -61.79 -10.42
N PRO A 152 8.52 -61.17 -9.33
CA PRO A 152 9.47 -60.06 -9.22
C PRO A 152 10.66 -60.40 -8.28
N LEU A 153 11.76 -59.64 -8.36
CA LEU A 153 12.75 -59.58 -7.28
C LEU A 153 12.97 -58.12 -6.87
N VAL A 154 12.51 -57.80 -5.66
CA VAL A 154 12.70 -56.54 -4.96
C VAL A 154 14.08 -56.57 -4.29
N LEU A 155 14.95 -55.61 -4.62
CA LEU A 155 16.20 -55.36 -3.92
C LEU A 155 16.09 -54.02 -3.19
N VAL A 156 15.92 -54.09 -1.87
CA VAL A 156 16.00 -52.96 -0.93
C VAL A 156 17.47 -52.81 -0.53
N PHE A 157 18.04 -51.63 -0.75
CA PHE A 157 19.29 -51.21 -0.13
C PHE A 157 18.99 -50.21 0.99
N SER A 158 19.39 -50.59 2.20
CA SER A 158 19.39 -49.75 3.41
C SER A 158 20.81 -49.22 3.63
N PRO A 159 21.00 -47.94 4.01
CA PRO A 159 22.22 -47.49 4.66
C PRO A 159 22.02 -47.35 6.17
N GLU A 160 22.95 -47.92 6.93
CA GLU A 160 23.10 -47.78 8.39
C GLU A 160 23.56 -46.36 8.79
N PRO A 161 23.23 -45.89 10.01
CA PRO A 161 23.89 -44.75 10.65
C PRO A 161 24.91 -45.18 11.72
N LEU A 162 26.04 -44.47 11.78
CA LEU A 162 27.08 -44.56 12.80
C LEU A 162 27.01 -43.35 13.75
N ASN A 163 26.67 -43.56 15.03
CA ASN A 163 27.43 -43.14 16.23
C ASN A 163 26.61 -43.25 17.56
N PRO A 164 27.27 -43.35 18.73
CA PRO A 164 26.89 -44.26 19.82
C PRO A 164 26.12 -43.61 21.01
N PRO A 165 25.55 -44.41 21.93
CA PRO A 165 24.69 -43.92 23.00
C PRO A 165 25.45 -43.55 24.28
N LEU A 166 25.09 -42.41 24.87
CA LEU A 166 25.43 -42.07 26.26
C LEU A 166 24.30 -42.53 27.18
N ASN A 167 24.70 -43.31 28.19
CA ASN A 167 23.86 -44.04 29.11
C ASN A 167 23.99 -43.37 30.50
N PHE A 168 22.90 -42.94 31.12
CA PHE A 168 22.86 -42.71 32.56
C PHE A 168 21.64 -43.41 33.18
N SER A 169 21.98 -44.34 34.05
CA SER A 169 21.14 -45.25 34.81
C SER A 169 20.26 -44.55 35.84
N ARG A 170 18.99 -44.93 35.89
CA ARG A 170 18.14 -44.91 37.10
C ARG A 170 18.30 -46.25 37.82
N GLU A 171 18.40 -46.25 39.15
CA GLU A 171 17.60 -47.11 40.06
C GLU A 171 17.84 -46.79 41.57
N PRO A 172 17.04 -47.30 42.54
CA PRO A 172 16.19 -46.46 43.41
C PRO A 172 16.33 -46.73 44.94
N ALA A 173 15.57 -46.00 45.79
CA ALA A 173 14.81 -46.51 46.96
C ALA A 173 14.34 -45.40 47.94
N SER A 174 13.08 -45.52 48.38
CA SER A 174 12.37 -44.86 49.50
C SER A 174 12.73 -45.54 50.85
N PRO A 175 12.15 -45.30 52.08
CA PRO A 175 11.17 -44.30 52.59
C PRO A 175 11.50 -43.67 53.98
N THR A 176 10.76 -42.62 54.41
CA THR A 176 10.09 -42.60 55.75
C THR A 176 9.14 -41.41 55.98
N GLN A 177 8.13 -41.69 56.80
CA GLN A 177 6.91 -40.95 57.20
C GLN A 177 7.11 -39.72 58.11
N ASN A 178 6.17 -38.76 58.07
CA ASN A 178 5.23 -38.41 59.18
C ASN A 178 4.48 -37.08 58.87
N ILE A 179 3.14 -37.07 58.71
CA ILE A 179 2.05 -36.79 59.69
C ILE A 179 1.77 -35.29 59.98
N ALA A 180 0.46 -34.95 59.93
CA ALA A 180 -0.32 -33.81 60.46
C ALA A 180 -0.72 -32.73 59.43
N LEU A 181 -1.98 -32.61 58.96
CA LEU A 181 -3.29 -32.23 59.57
C LEU A 181 -3.47 -30.75 59.95
N ASN A 182 -4.41 -30.11 59.23
CA ASN A 182 -5.39 -29.08 59.64
C ASN A 182 -4.92 -27.72 60.22
N LEU A 183 -5.38 -26.59 59.66
CA LEU A 183 -6.67 -25.93 59.96
C LEU A 183 -6.74 -24.50 59.36
N ASP A 184 -7.96 -24.12 58.97
CA ASP A 184 -8.43 -22.76 58.68
C ASP A 184 -8.25 -21.77 59.86
N VAL A 185 -8.29 -20.48 59.51
CA VAL A 185 -9.18 -19.41 60.06
C VAL A 185 -8.46 -18.04 60.09
N ALA A 186 -9.20 -17.04 59.62
CA ALA A 186 -8.93 -15.60 59.64
C ALA A 186 -8.58 -15.01 61.03
N PRO A 187 -8.22 -13.72 61.12
CA PRO A 187 -9.27 -12.78 61.56
C PRO A 187 -9.21 -11.39 60.89
N ALA A 188 -10.30 -10.66 61.13
CA ALA A 188 -10.64 -9.38 60.55
C ALA A 188 -10.51 -8.20 61.55
N VAL A 189 -10.44 -6.98 61.00
CA VAL A 189 -10.89 -5.65 61.52
C VAL A 189 -10.10 -4.96 62.65
N ALA A 190 -9.50 -3.78 62.36
CA ALA A 190 -10.02 -2.45 62.76
C ALA A 190 -9.03 -1.28 62.51
N ASN A 191 -9.52 -0.23 61.83
CA ASN A 191 -9.27 1.23 61.96
C ASN A 191 -7.82 1.78 61.99
N THR A 192 -7.42 2.85 61.29
CA THR A 192 -7.97 4.22 61.31
C THR A 192 -7.41 5.11 60.17
N THR A 193 -8.24 6.08 59.73
CA THR A 193 -7.91 7.46 59.26
C THR A 193 -7.21 7.70 57.91
N ASP A 194 -8.05 8.08 56.94
CA ASP A 194 -7.80 9.07 55.88
C ASP A 194 -8.13 10.48 56.44
N PRO A 195 -7.50 11.59 56.01
CA PRO A 195 -8.08 12.36 54.88
C PRO A 195 -7.05 13.10 54.00
N ASP A 196 -7.22 13.05 52.68
CA ASP A 196 -7.09 14.23 51.80
C ASP A 196 -7.77 14.01 50.44
N THR A 197 -9.03 14.49 50.34
CA THR A 197 -9.74 14.73 49.07
C THR A 197 -10.38 16.11 49.16
N VAL A 198 -9.93 17.05 48.33
CA VAL A 198 -10.49 18.40 48.24
C VAL A 198 -11.41 18.51 47.03
N LEU A 199 -12.71 18.58 47.31
CA LEU A 199 -13.77 19.10 46.44
C LEU A 199 -13.89 20.62 46.66
N VAL A 200 -13.87 21.41 45.59
CA VAL A 200 -14.31 22.82 45.63
C VAL A 200 -15.44 23.02 44.63
N ALA A 201 -16.61 23.32 45.17
CA ALA A 201 -17.72 23.97 44.48
C ALA A 201 -17.99 25.30 45.17
N THR A 202 -18.09 26.39 44.39
CA THR A 202 -18.70 27.65 44.84
C THR A 202 -19.47 28.32 43.70
N THR A 203 -20.58 28.93 44.10
CA THR A 203 -21.74 29.43 43.34
C THR A 203 -21.69 30.95 43.06
N THR A 204 -22.61 31.40 42.17
CA THR A 204 -23.22 32.76 42.03
C THR A 204 -22.31 33.92 41.57
N ASN A 205 -22.64 34.81 40.62
CA ASN A 205 -23.87 35.59 40.37
C ASN A 205 -23.84 36.26 38.95
N PRO A 206 -24.84 37.07 38.49
CA PRO A 206 -25.34 37.17 37.09
C PRO A 206 -24.95 38.49 36.38
N VAL A 207 -25.71 38.88 35.32
CA VAL A 207 -25.76 40.20 34.59
C VAL A 207 -24.97 40.15 33.24
N ILE A 208 -25.42 40.53 32.02
CA ILE A 208 -26.56 41.26 31.43
C ILE A 208 -26.75 40.79 29.96
N VAL A 209 -28.00 40.77 29.47
CA VAL A 209 -28.39 40.60 28.06
C VAL A 209 -28.62 41.97 27.43
N PRO A 210 -28.17 42.26 26.19
CA PRO A 210 -28.81 43.27 25.36
C PRO A 210 -29.76 42.62 24.36
N VAL A 211 -31.02 43.00 24.51
CA VAL A 211 -32.11 42.83 23.55
C VAL A 211 -31.84 43.74 22.34
N ILE A 212 -31.87 43.19 21.12
CA ILE A 212 -32.21 43.95 19.91
C ILE A 212 -33.27 43.16 19.14
N GLN A 213 -34.45 43.78 19.03
CA GLN A 213 -35.52 43.40 18.13
C GLN A 213 -35.15 43.78 16.69
N SER A 214 -35.43 42.92 15.70
CA SER A 214 -36.32 43.30 14.59
C SER A 214 -36.58 42.16 13.58
N LEU A 215 -37.88 41.93 13.38
CA LEU A 215 -38.63 41.70 12.13
C LEU A 215 -38.54 40.36 11.38
N ASN A 216 -39.65 39.63 11.53
CA ASN A 216 -40.24 38.59 10.69
C ASN A 216 -40.10 38.80 9.17
N PHE A 217 -39.84 37.70 8.45
CA PHE A 217 -40.74 37.19 7.42
C PHE A 217 -40.75 35.66 7.49
N GLY A 218 -41.94 35.09 7.71
CA GLY A 218 -42.14 33.67 7.91
C GLY A 218 -42.37 32.90 6.61
N LEU A 219 -41.95 31.64 6.60
CA LEU A 219 -42.56 30.56 5.82
C LEU A 219 -42.46 29.26 6.63
N ASN A 220 -43.61 28.60 6.77
CA ASN A 220 -43.84 27.40 7.57
C ASN A 220 -43.28 26.15 6.90
N ALA A 221 -42.52 25.34 7.64
CA ALA A 221 -42.41 23.89 7.45
C ALA A 221 -42.09 23.22 8.81
N PRO A 222 -42.67 22.06 9.15
CA PRO A 222 -42.59 21.52 10.50
C PRO A 222 -41.22 20.88 10.76
N ALA A 223 -40.56 21.33 11.84
CA ALA A 223 -39.35 20.75 12.36
C ALA A 223 -39.65 19.40 13.04
N VAL A 224 -38.99 18.34 12.56
CA VAL A 224 -38.88 17.06 13.27
C VAL A 224 -37.79 17.22 14.33
N THR A 225 -38.19 17.12 15.59
CA THR A 225 -37.27 17.12 16.74
C THR A 225 -36.57 15.75 16.83
N ILE A 226 -35.28 15.68 16.50
CA ILE A 226 -34.44 14.53 16.85
C ILE A 226 -33.88 14.79 18.25
N SER A 227 -34.37 14.03 19.22
CA SER A 227 -33.81 13.99 20.58
C SER A 227 -32.58 13.10 20.58
N LYS A 228 -31.43 13.65 20.99
CA LYS A 228 -30.26 12.90 21.43
C LYS A 228 -30.67 11.98 22.59
N VAL A 229 -30.49 10.68 22.44
CA VAL A 229 -30.41 9.74 23.56
C VAL A 229 -29.02 9.14 23.53
N ALA A 230 -28.16 9.67 24.41
CA ALA A 230 -27.05 8.91 24.94
C ALA A 230 -27.65 7.98 26.00
N ASP A 231 -27.38 6.68 25.91
CA ASP A 231 -27.24 5.81 27.07
C ASP A 231 -26.56 4.50 26.64
N GLY A 232 -25.38 4.28 27.23
CA GLY A 232 -24.69 3.01 27.21
C GLY A 232 -25.45 2.00 28.06
N GLY A 233 -25.83 0.89 27.44
CA GLY A 233 -26.48 -0.25 28.11
C GLY A 233 -25.63 -1.49 27.95
N LEU A 234 -25.05 -1.93 29.07
CA LEU A 234 -24.39 -3.21 29.32
C LEU A 234 -25.13 -4.39 28.66
N TRP A 235 -24.37 -5.27 28.01
CA TRP A 235 -24.84 -6.62 27.67
C TRP A 235 -23.97 -7.64 28.39
N ASN A 236 -24.58 -8.29 29.37
CA ASN A 236 -24.11 -9.51 29.99
C ASN A 236 -25.31 -10.47 29.86
N ASP A 237 -25.20 -11.54 29.09
CA ASP A 237 -26.21 -12.59 29.09
C ASP A 237 -25.52 -13.94 29.28
N SER A 238 -25.85 -14.53 30.42
CA SER A 238 -25.60 -15.89 30.84
C SER A 238 -26.27 -16.89 29.90
N ILE A 239 -25.53 -17.95 29.59
CA ILE A 239 -26.06 -19.17 28.99
C ILE A 239 -26.84 -19.91 30.08
N ASP A 240 -28.16 -19.98 29.94
CA ASP A 240 -28.97 -20.97 30.66
C ASP A 240 -29.57 -21.96 29.65
N SER A 241 -29.22 -23.23 29.87
CA SER A 241 -29.69 -24.41 29.17
C SER A 241 -31.06 -24.84 29.68
N ASN A 242 -31.82 -25.48 28.79
CA ASN A 242 -33.07 -26.21 28.95
C ASN A 242 -34.35 -25.37 28.87
N ASP A 243 -35.17 -25.66 27.86
CA ASP A 243 -36.53 -26.04 28.20
C ASP A 243 -37.14 -27.01 27.17
N SER A 244 -37.72 -28.07 27.72
CA SER A 244 -38.63 -28.99 27.06
C SER A 244 -39.99 -28.79 27.72
N ASP A 245 -40.87 -27.96 27.16
CA ASP A 245 -42.30 -28.29 27.15
C ASP A 245 -43.15 -27.32 26.32
N GLY A 246 -44.18 -27.89 25.70
CA GLY A 246 -45.12 -27.16 24.87
C GLY A 246 -46.12 -26.33 25.67
N ARG A 247 -46.36 -25.09 25.24
CA ARG A 247 -47.65 -24.39 25.39
C ARG A 247 -47.82 -23.27 24.38
N LYS A 248 -48.97 -23.29 23.69
CA LYS A 248 -49.48 -22.21 22.83
C LYS A 248 -49.76 -20.96 23.65
N LEU A 249 -49.40 -19.77 23.15
CA LEU A 249 -50.18 -18.53 23.28
C LEU A 249 -49.70 -17.44 22.28
N LYS A 250 -50.67 -16.85 21.57
CA LYS A 250 -50.53 -15.71 20.64
C LYS A 250 -50.28 -14.41 21.40
N LYS A 251 -49.42 -13.54 20.88
CA LYS A 251 -49.69 -12.11 20.55
C LYS A 251 -48.42 -11.42 20.04
N GLY A 252 -48.57 -10.65 18.97
CA GLY A 252 -47.49 -10.03 18.22
C GLY A 252 -46.58 -9.13 19.06
N LYS A 253 -45.28 -9.37 18.93
CA LYS A 253 -44.23 -8.39 19.21
C LYS A 253 -43.60 -8.01 17.88
N LYS A 254 -43.56 -6.71 17.58
CA LYS A 254 -42.71 -6.14 16.53
C LYS A 254 -41.28 -6.61 16.79
N ALA A 255 -40.74 -7.43 15.90
CA ALA A 255 -39.33 -7.73 15.88
C ALA A 255 -38.60 -6.41 15.61
N LYS A 256 -37.85 -5.92 16.61
CA LYS A 256 -36.74 -5.03 16.34
C LYS A 256 -35.73 -5.88 15.58
N GLY A 257 -35.67 -5.73 14.26
CA GLY A 257 -34.59 -6.29 13.46
C GLY A 257 -33.28 -5.76 14.02
N LYS A 258 -32.50 -6.63 14.67
CA LYS A 258 -31.06 -6.39 14.80
C LYS A 258 -30.52 -6.63 13.40
N GLU A 259 -30.21 -5.54 12.70
CA GLU A 259 -29.55 -5.54 11.41
C GLU A 259 -28.19 -6.24 11.57
N GLY A 260 -28.10 -7.47 11.08
CA GLY A 260 -26.83 -8.15 10.91
C GLY A 260 -26.22 -7.63 9.62
N ARG A 261 -25.15 -6.82 9.70
CA ARG A 261 -24.28 -6.61 8.55
C ARG A 261 -23.76 -8.00 8.14
N GLU A 262 -23.90 -8.38 6.88
CA GLU A 262 -23.30 -9.61 6.35
C GLU A 262 -21.80 -9.57 6.67
N ARG A 263 -21.36 -10.54 7.46
CA ARG A 263 -19.93 -10.75 7.70
C ARG A 263 -19.39 -11.58 6.54
N PRO A 264 -18.19 -11.27 6.03
CA PRO A 264 -17.48 -12.15 5.11
C PRO A 264 -17.48 -13.60 5.64
N VAL A 265 -17.53 -14.57 4.72
CA VAL A 265 -17.35 -15.98 5.07
C VAL A 265 -16.02 -16.11 5.83
N PRO A 266 -15.98 -16.79 6.99
CA PRO A 266 -14.74 -16.99 7.72
C PRO A 266 -13.68 -17.60 6.79
N VAL A 267 -12.45 -17.09 6.86
CA VAL A 267 -11.27 -17.65 6.16
C VAL A 267 -10.30 -18.22 7.21
N PRO A 268 -10.54 -19.44 7.73
CA PRO A 268 -9.81 -19.96 8.89
C PRO A 268 -8.29 -19.96 8.74
N SER A 269 -7.79 -20.31 7.56
CA SER A 269 -6.37 -20.54 7.28
C SER A 269 -5.87 -19.61 6.19
N THR A 270 -4.97 -18.70 6.54
CA THR A 270 -4.50 -17.65 5.62
C THR A 270 -2.99 -17.59 5.49
N VAL A 271 -2.52 -16.95 4.41
CA VAL A 271 -1.15 -16.49 4.26
C VAL A 271 -1.14 -14.97 4.05
N SER A 272 -0.34 -14.26 4.84
CA SER A 272 -0.19 -12.81 4.86
C SER A 272 1.25 -12.44 4.48
N ILE A 273 1.40 -11.52 3.53
CA ILE A 273 2.68 -11.22 2.89
C ILE A 273 2.96 -9.73 2.97
N SER A 274 4.08 -9.37 3.58
CA SER A 274 4.36 -7.97 3.81
C SER A 274 4.78 -7.19 2.56
N GLY A 275 4.69 -5.87 2.66
CA GLY A 275 5.31 -4.94 1.70
C GLY A 275 6.84 -4.93 1.76
N GLY A 276 7.44 -4.07 0.94
CA GLY A 276 8.90 -3.96 0.83
C GLY A 276 9.45 -3.80 -0.60
N GLY A 277 8.58 -3.53 -1.57
CA GLY A 277 8.95 -3.38 -2.98
C GLY A 277 9.67 -4.62 -3.54
N ALA A 278 10.75 -4.40 -4.29
CA ALA A 278 11.43 -5.49 -4.99
C ALA A 278 12.02 -6.56 -4.07
N ARG A 279 12.45 -6.18 -2.86
CA ARG A 279 12.91 -7.14 -1.85
C ARG A 279 11.79 -8.10 -1.47
N SER A 280 10.59 -7.59 -1.16
CA SER A 280 9.48 -8.45 -0.78
C SER A 280 9.07 -9.36 -1.95
N LEU A 281 9.03 -8.86 -3.19
CA LEU A 281 8.78 -9.72 -4.37
C LEU A 281 9.81 -10.86 -4.47
N ALA A 282 11.10 -10.58 -4.30
CA ALA A 282 12.14 -11.61 -4.33
C ALA A 282 11.98 -12.63 -3.18
N CYS A 283 11.63 -12.18 -1.96
CA CYS A 283 11.29 -13.08 -0.86
C CYS A 283 10.11 -13.99 -1.21
N VAL A 284 9.04 -13.42 -1.78
CA VAL A 284 7.81 -14.13 -2.14
C VAL A 284 8.07 -15.21 -3.19
N VAL A 285 8.95 -14.97 -4.17
CA VAL A 285 9.33 -16.01 -5.13
C VAL A 285 9.80 -17.28 -4.41
N GLY A 286 10.70 -17.16 -3.43
CA GLY A 286 11.18 -18.29 -2.64
C GLY A 286 10.12 -18.91 -1.73
N GLN A 287 9.34 -18.07 -1.05
CA GLN A 287 8.27 -18.50 -0.14
C GLN A 287 7.20 -19.29 -0.89
N PHE A 288 6.74 -18.77 -2.02
CA PHE A 288 5.71 -19.41 -2.82
C PHE A 288 6.23 -20.65 -3.51
N ARG A 289 7.48 -20.63 -3.98
CA ARG A 289 8.12 -21.81 -4.54
C ARG A 289 8.14 -22.96 -3.53
N ALA A 290 8.54 -22.70 -2.29
CA ALA A 290 8.52 -23.73 -1.24
C ALA A 290 7.09 -24.20 -0.95
N LEU A 291 6.16 -23.27 -0.69
CA LEU A 291 4.77 -23.62 -0.34
C LEU A 291 4.03 -24.36 -1.45
N GLN A 292 4.23 -23.98 -2.72
CA GLN A 292 3.55 -24.57 -3.88
C GLN A 292 4.27 -25.81 -4.39
N LEU A 293 5.56 -25.72 -4.72
CA LEU A 293 6.30 -26.80 -5.37
C LEU A 293 6.93 -27.78 -4.37
N GLY A 294 7.30 -27.30 -3.18
CA GLY A 294 7.95 -28.11 -2.15
C GLY A 294 6.97 -28.84 -1.24
N LEU A 295 5.92 -28.14 -0.77
CA LEU A 295 5.02 -28.63 0.28
C LEU A 295 3.58 -28.89 -0.21
N ASP A 296 3.19 -28.40 -1.38
CA ASP A 296 1.81 -28.48 -1.92
C ASP A 296 0.74 -27.99 -0.91
N LEU A 297 1.03 -26.86 -0.24
CA LEU A 297 0.18 -26.31 0.82
C LEU A 297 -0.77 -25.20 0.35
N PHE A 298 -0.53 -24.61 -0.82
CA PHE A 298 -1.31 -23.47 -1.29
C PHE A 298 -2.79 -23.79 -1.52
N SER A 299 -3.09 -25.02 -1.93
CA SER A 299 -4.45 -25.54 -2.06
C SER A 299 -5.20 -25.63 -0.72
N ARG A 300 -4.47 -25.55 0.41
CA ARG A 300 -5.04 -25.57 1.77
C ARG A 300 -5.29 -24.18 2.36
N PHE A 301 -4.80 -23.11 1.72
CA PHE A 301 -5.09 -21.75 2.18
C PHE A 301 -6.43 -21.27 1.67
N ASP A 302 -7.24 -20.73 2.56
CA ASP A 302 -8.53 -20.12 2.21
C ASP A 302 -8.33 -18.74 1.58
N ALA A 303 -7.27 -18.03 2.01
CA ALA A 303 -6.99 -16.68 1.56
C ALA A 303 -5.50 -16.33 1.52
N VAL A 304 -5.15 -15.47 0.56
CA VAL A 304 -3.88 -14.73 0.50
C VAL A 304 -4.18 -13.26 0.80
N SER A 305 -3.36 -12.64 1.65
CA SER A 305 -3.29 -11.18 1.76
C SER A 305 -1.90 -10.67 1.50
N SER A 306 -1.80 -9.54 0.81
CA SER A 306 -0.51 -8.98 0.45
C SER A 306 -0.52 -7.46 0.45
N VAL A 307 0.67 -6.88 0.60
CA VAL A 307 0.90 -5.43 0.53
C VAL A 307 2.07 -5.14 -0.42
N SER A 308 1.99 -4.07 -1.21
CA SER A 308 3.12 -3.50 -1.96
C SER A 308 3.89 -4.54 -2.81
N GLY A 309 5.20 -4.70 -2.59
CA GLY A 309 6.02 -5.74 -3.22
C GLY A 309 5.49 -7.16 -3.09
N GLY A 310 4.83 -7.48 -1.96
CA GLY A 310 4.08 -8.73 -1.80
C GLY A 310 2.92 -8.83 -2.76
N SER A 311 2.19 -7.72 -3.00
CA SER A 311 1.10 -7.64 -3.98
C SER A 311 1.60 -7.74 -5.43
N TRP A 312 2.80 -7.25 -5.75
CA TRP A 312 3.38 -7.41 -7.09
C TRP A 312 3.53 -8.88 -7.45
N ALA A 313 4.16 -9.67 -6.57
CA ALA A 313 4.36 -11.10 -6.77
C ALA A 313 3.04 -11.88 -6.68
N SER A 314 2.25 -11.62 -5.63
CA SER A 314 1.02 -12.38 -5.36
C SER A 314 0.00 -12.16 -6.46
N SER A 315 -0.15 -10.95 -7.01
CA SER A 315 -1.10 -10.71 -8.10
C SER A 315 -0.75 -11.49 -9.36
N ILE A 316 0.54 -11.59 -9.71
CA ILE A 316 0.95 -12.43 -10.84
C ILE A 316 0.62 -13.89 -10.55
N PHE A 317 0.96 -14.40 -9.36
CA PHE A 317 0.70 -15.78 -8.99
C PHE A 317 -0.81 -16.13 -8.95
N MET A 318 -1.63 -15.21 -8.45
CA MET A 318 -3.09 -15.38 -8.32
C MET A 318 -3.84 -15.28 -9.66
N PHE A 319 -3.31 -14.57 -10.66
CA PHE A 319 -4.03 -14.27 -11.91
C PHE A 319 -3.40 -14.82 -13.19
N ALA A 320 -2.10 -15.10 -13.21
CA ALA A 320 -1.45 -15.60 -14.42
C ALA A 320 -2.03 -16.97 -14.81
N LYS A 321 -2.46 -17.07 -16.08
CA LYS A 321 -2.99 -18.29 -16.70
C LYS A 321 -2.03 -18.77 -17.79
N ASN A 322 -2.12 -20.05 -18.15
CA ASN A 322 -1.28 -20.66 -19.19
C ASN A 322 0.23 -20.55 -18.90
N ARG A 323 0.60 -20.71 -17.64
CA ARG A 323 1.97 -20.77 -17.13
C ARG A 323 2.04 -21.89 -16.09
N THR A 324 3.18 -22.56 -16.00
CA THR A 324 3.42 -23.52 -14.91
C THR A 324 3.94 -22.77 -13.69
N ASP A 325 3.70 -23.33 -12.51
CA ASP A 325 4.22 -22.77 -11.26
C ASP A 325 5.75 -22.71 -11.26
N GLU A 326 6.41 -23.72 -11.84
CA GLU A 326 7.86 -23.74 -12.02
C GLU A 326 8.36 -22.64 -12.96
N ALA A 327 7.60 -22.24 -13.98
CA ALA A 327 7.99 -21.09 -14.82
C ALA A 327 7.86 -19.77 -14.05
N LEU A 328 6.75 -19.57 -13.35
CA LEU A 328 6.49 -18.36 -12.56
C LEU A 328 7.49 -18.19 -11.41
N LEU A 329 7.71 -19.27 -10.66
CA LEU A 329 8.44 -19.27 -9.40
C LEU A 329 9.88 -19.78 -9.55
N GLY A 330 10.24 -20.47 -10.62
CA GLY A 330 11.50 -21.19 -10.78
C GLY A 330 11.48 -22.56 -10.08
N PRO A 331 12.41 -23.48 -10.43
CA PRO A 331 12.56 -24.76 -9.75
C PRO A 331 13.04 -24.60 -8.31
N LEU A 332 12.80 -25.62 -7.47
CA LEU A 332 13.40 -25.73 -6.14
C LEU A 332 14.94 -25.62 -6.22
N THR A 333 15.53 -24.93 -5.26
CA THR A 333 16.96 -24.62 -5.24
C THR A 333 17.73 -25.52 -4.29
N ASN A 334 18.98 -25.84 -4.68
CA ASN A 334 19.95 -26.47 -3.80
C ASN A 334 20.99 -25.43 -3.37
N ALA A 335 20.97 -25.01 -2.10
CA ALA A 335 21.87 -23.98 -1.58
C ALA A 335 23.36 -24.28 -1.86
N SER A 336 23.77 -25.55 -1.86
CA SER A 336 25.15 -25.95 -2.10
C SER A 336 25.63 -25.77 -3.54
N GLU A 337 24.71 -25.51 -4.47
CA GLU A 337 25.00 -25.29 -5.89
C GLU A 337 24.98 -23.80 -6.26
N LEU A 338 24.57 -22.90 -5.36
CA LEU A 338 24.36 -21.48 -5.67
C LEU A 338 25.67 -20.67 -5.75
N THR A 339 26.51 -20.95 -6.74
CA THR A 339 27.69 -20.12 -7.08
C THR A 339 27.24 -18.76 -7.60
N LEU A 340 28.14 -17.77 -7.63
CA LEU A 340 27.82 -16.47 -8.23
C LEU A 340 27.46 -16.59 -9.71
N GLU A 341 28.04 -17.55 -10.42
CA GLU A 341 27.70 -17.84 -11.82
C GLU A 341 26.26 -18.33 -11.95
N ILE A 342 25.84 -19.27 -11.10
CA ILE A 342 24.47 -19.81 -11.09
C ILE A 342 23.47 -18.73 -10.67
N LEU A 343 23.77 -17.96 -9.63
CA LEU A 343 22.93 -16.85 -9.18
C LEU A 343 22.78 -15.74 -10.22
N ASN A 344 23.73 -15.59 -11.14
CA ASN A 344 23.68 -14.60 -12.22
C ASN A 344 22.89 -15.08 -13.45
N GLN A 345 22.43 -16.33 -13.49
CA GLN A 345 21.50 -16.80 -14.51
C GLN A 345 20.13 -16.15 -14.32
N SER A 346 19.33 -16.06 -15.39
CA SER A 346 17.98 -15.46 -15.33
C SER A 346 17.18 -15.96 -14.14
N ALA A 347 16.56 -15.03 -13.43
CA ALA A 347 15.62 -15.35 -12.37
C ALA A 347 14.35 -16.00 -12.94
N SER A 348 13.45 -16.46 -12.07
CA SER A 348 12.11 -16.90 -12.49
C SER A 348 11.37 -15.81 -13.25
N GLU A 349 10.26 -16.13 -13.93
CA GLU A 349 9.49 -15.11 -14.65
C GLU A 349 9.06 -13.97 -13.72
N ILE A 350 8.55 -14.29 -12.52
CA ILE A 350 8.19 -13.26 -11.51
C ILE A 350 9.45 -12.52 -11.04
N GLY A 351 10.52 -13.24 -10.71
CA GLY A 351 11.76 -12.63 -10.19
C GLY A 351 12.45 -11.69 -11.19
N THR A 352 12.29 -11.94 -12.49
CA THR A 352 12.90 -11.12 -13.54
C THR A 352 12.31 -9.72 -13.59
N THR A 353 11.04 -9.53 -13.18
CA THR A 353 10.36 -8.22 -13.23
C THR A 353 11.05 -7.15 -12.38
N VAL A 354 11.73 -7.52 -11.29
CA VAL A 354 12.49 -6.57 -10.45
C VAL A 354 13.93 -6.34 -10.90
N THR A 355 14.36 -6.98 -11.99
CA THR A 355 15.70 -6.80 -12.55
C THR A 355 15.76 -5.73 -13.65
N VAL A 356 14.62 -5.14 -13.99
CA VAL A 356 14.51 -4.13 -15.05
C VAL A 356 14.96 -2.75 -14.57
N GLU A 357 15.39 -1.89 -15.51
CA GLU A 357 15.72 -0.49 -15.23
C GLU A 357 14.44 0.35 -15.03
N THR A 358 14.06 0.55 -13.77
CA THR A 358 12.73 1.08 -13.41
C THR A 358 12.59 2.58 -13.68
N THR A 359 13.70 3.32 -13.66
CA THR A 359 13.71 4.78 -13.86
C THR A 359 13.26 5.15 -15.27
N GLU A 360 13.70 4.40 -16.29
CA GLU A 360 13.28 4.65 -17.68
C GLU A 360 11.79 4.40 -17.87
N VAL A 361 11.29 3.30 -17.31
CA VAL A 361 9.86 2.96 -17.37
C VAL A 361 9.03 4.05 -16.71
N LEU A 362 9.41 4.48 -15.50
CA LEU A 362 8.75 5.57 -14.78
C LEU A 362 8.71 6.87 -15.60
N GLU A 363 9.84 7.27 -16.20
CA GLU A 363 9.89 8.47 -17.04
C GLU A 363 8.97 8.36 -18.26
N ARG A 364 8.96 7.19 -18.92
CA ARG A 364 8.12 6.90 -20.09
C ARG A 364 6.64 6.94 -19.74
N THR A 365 6.21 6.20 -18.72
CA THR A 365 4.80 6.09 -18.31
C THR A 365 4.26 7.42 -17.77
N CYS A 366 5.01 8.11 -16.89
CA CYS A 366 4.62 9.44 -16.41
C CYS A 366 4.44 10.45 -17.55
N SER A 367 5.19 10.27 -18.65
CA SER A 367 5.11 11.15 -19.82
C SER A 367 4.02 10.74 -20.81
N SER A 368 3.38 9.58 -20.64
CA SER A 368 2.34 9.05 -21.54
C SER A 368 0.95 9.03 -20.94
N VAL A 369 0.81 9.03 -19.61
CA VAL A 369 -0.50 9.09 -18.94
C VAL A 369 -1.13 10.47 -19.10
N GLU A 370 -2.46 10.50 -19.17
CA GLU A 370 -3.22 11.75 -19.23
C GLU A 370 -3.23 12.45 -17.87
N PHE A 371 -3.29 11.68 -16.78
CA PHE A 371 -3.38 12.19 -15.42
C PHE A 371 -2.19 11.72 -14.55
N ALA A 372 -1.64 12.64 -13.77
CA ALA A 372 -0.45 12.38 -12.95
C ALA A 372 -0.67 11.26 -11.91
N ASN A 373 -1.89 11.10 -11.39
CA ASN A 373 -2.28 10.07 -10.44
C ASN A 373 -2.27 8.65 -11.02
N GLU A 374 -2.19 8.52 -12.34
CA GLU A 374 -2.09 7.23 -13.03
C GLU A 374 -0.64 6.81 -13.30
N CYS A 375 0.32 7.75 -13.22
CA CYS A 375 1.72 7.45 -13.59
C CYS A 375 2.28 6.25 -12.83
N TRP A 376 2.11 6.23 -11.51
CA TRP A 376 2.65 5.14 -10.69
C TRP A 376 1.98 3.80 -11.00
N GLN A 377 0.66 3.80 -11.14
CA GLN A 377 -0.10 2.60 -11.50
C GLN A 377 0.35 2.06 -12.86
N ALA A 378 0.55 2.93 -13.85
CA ALA A 378 1.06 2.57 -15.17
C ALA A 378 2.49 2.01 -15.12
N THR A 379 3.37 2.63 -14.32
CA THR A 379 4.74 2.15 -14.12
C THR A 379 4.76 0.74 -13.53
N ILE A 380 3.97 0.51 -12.47
CA ILE A 380 3.88 -0.79 -11.81
C ILE A 380 3.26 -1.83 -12.75
N SER A 381 2.22 -1.47 -13.49
CA SER A 381 1.59 -2.36 -14.46
C SER A 381 2.56 -2.78 -15.57
N GLU A 382 3.27 -1.84 -16.17
CA GLU A 382 4.23 -2.10 -17.26
C GLU A 382 5.39 -3.01 -16.81
N ILE A 383 5.89 -2.80 -15.58
CA ILE A 383 7.00 -3.61 -15.05
C ILE A 383 6.53 -5.02 -14.65
N PHE A 384 5.41 -5.12 -13.92
CA PHE A 384 5.06 -6.32 -13.17
C PHE A 384 3.92 -7.13 -13.81
N LEU A 385 2.94 -6.49 -14.45
CA LEU A 385 1.71 -7.15 -14.89
C LEU A 385 1.67 -7.38 -16.41
N GLU A 386 2.12 -6.42 -17.20
CA GLU A 386 2.15 -6.53 -18.67
C GLU A 386 2.89 -7.78 -19.20
N PRO A 387 4.05 -8.20 -18.63
CA PRO A 387 4.75 -9.41 -19.09
C PRO A 387 3.89 -10.69 -19.01
N PHE A 388 2.83 -10.67 -18.20
CA PHE A 388 1.91 -11.79 -17.98
C PHE A 388 0.54 -11.58 -18.64
N GLY A 389 0.37 -10.50 -19.41
CA GLY A 389 -0.92 -10.15 -20.00
C GLY A 389 -1.95 -9.65 -18.98
N LEU A 390 -1.49 -9.17 -17.82
CA LEU A 390 -2.34 -8.71 -16.71
C LEU A 390 -2.42 -7.18 -16.59
N GLY A 391 -1.79 -6.47 -17.52
CA GLY A 391 -1.60 -5.01 -17.44
C GLY A 391 -2.72 -4.15 -18.02
N ASP A 392 -3.87 -4.72 -18.40
CA ASP A 392 -4.95 -3.95 -19.01
C ASP A 392 -5.62 -3.01 -17.98
N PRO A 393 -5.51 -1.67 -18.14
CA PRO A 393 -6.15 -0.73 -17.24
C PRO A 393 -7.67 -0.72 -17.38
N ASN A 394 -8.22 -1.26 -18.47
CA ASN A 394 -9.65 -1.27 -18.81
C ASN A 394 -10.36 -2.58 -18.44
N SER A 395 -9.65 -3.54 -17.85
CA SER A 395 -10.25 -4.80 -17.42
C SER A 395 -10.62 -4.75 -15.93
N SER A 396 -11.90 -4.96 -15.61
CA SER A 396 -12.36 -5.06 -14.22
C SER A 396 -11.89 -6.37 -13.59
N MET A 397 -11.70 -6.41 -12.28
CA MET A 397 -11.43 -7.68 -11.60
C MET A 397 -12.73 -8.41 -11.22
N ALA A 398 -12.71 -9.72 -11.37
CA ALA A 398 -13.68 -10.65 -10.79
C ALA A 398 -12.93 -11.87 -10.24
N ALA A 399 -13.51 -12.58 -9.29
CA ALA A 399 -12.88 -13.73 -8.68
C ALA A 399 -12.80 -14.90 -9.65
N ASP A 400 -13.90 -15.21 -10.34
CA ASP A 400 -14.02 -16.31 -11.28
C ASP A 400 -15.06 -16.01 -12.38
N SER A 401 -15.29 -16.97 -13.28
CA SER A 401 -16.28 -16.82 -14.36
C SER A 401 -17.73 -16.74 -13.85
N GLN A 402 -18.03 -17.35 -12.69
CA GLN A 402 -19.39 -17.30 -12.13
C GLN A 402 -19.71 -15.90 -11.62
N GLU A 403 -18.73 -15.22 -11.01
CA GLU A 403 -18.87 -13.82 -10.63
C GLU A 403 -19.02 -12.92 -11.86
N VAL A 404 -18.26 -13.17 -12.94
CA VAL A 404 -18.44 -12.45 -14.21
C VAL A 404 -19.88 -12.61 -14.73
N ASP A 405 -20.38 -13.84 -14.84
CA ASP A 405 -21.74 -14.12 -15.30
C ASP A 405 -22.80 -13.42 -14.44
N LYS A 406 -22.60 -13.43 -13.11
CA LYS A 406 -23.45 -12.70 -12.16
C LYS A 406 -23.42 -11.19 -12.42
N ILE A 407 -22.25 -10.60 -12.60
CA ILE A 407 -22.09 -9.15 -12.85
C ILE A 407 -22.78 -8.78 -14.16
N LEU A 408 -22.53 -9.54 -15.24
CA LEU A 408 -23.13 -9.32 -16.56
C LEU A 408 -24.66 -9.43 -16.51
N PHE A 409 -25.18 -10.45 -15.82
CA PHE A 409 -26.62 -10.67 -15.66
C PHE A 409 -27.31 -9.57 -14.86
N THR A 410 -26.67 -9.09 -13.79
CA THR A 410 -27.25 -8.08 -12.89
C THR A 410 -27.07 -6.64 -13.38
N ASN A 411 -26.16 -6.41 -14.34
CA ASN A 411 -25.84 -5.09 -14.87
C ASN A 411 -25.89 -4.97 -16.41
N PRO A 412 -26.99 -5.39 -17.08
CA PRO A 412 -27.08 -5.38 -18.54
C PRO A 412 -26.97 -3.96 -19.14
N GLN A 413 -27.28 -2.92 -18.36
CA GLN A 413 -27.16 -1.52 -18.77
C GLN A 413 -25.72 -1.05 -18.98
N LEU A 414 -24.73 -1.75 -18.42
CA LEU A 414 -23.32 -1.38 -18.55
C LEU A 414 -22.70 -1.84 -19.87
N ASN A 415 -23.39 -2.71 -20.62
CA ASN A 415 -22.91 -3.28 -21.89
C ASN A 415 -21.50 -3.89 -21.78
N LEU A 416 -21.23 -4.55 -20.66
CA LEU A 416 -20.01 -5.30 -20.41
C LEU A 416 -20.10 -6.69 -21.06
N THR A 417 -18.94 -7.27 -21.30
CA THR A 417 -18.71 -8.60 -21.87
C THR A 417 -17.71 -9.35 -20.99
N THR A 418 -17.51 -10.65 -21.24
CA THR A 418 -16.51 -11.44 -20.51
C THR A 418 -15.08 -10.93 -20.70
N ASP A 419 -14.80 -10.30 -21.84
CA ASP A 419 -13.47 -9.77 -22.18
C ASP A 419 -13.13 -8.49 -21.41
N ASP A 420 -14.13 -7.87 -20.76
CA ASP A 420 -13.94 -6.70 -19.88
C ASP A 420 -13.51 -7.09 -18.46
N PHE A 421 -13.21 -8.39 -18.22
CA PHE A 421 -12.84 -8.90 -16.90
C PHE A 421 -11.55 -9.72 -16.90
N THR A 422 -10.74 -9.48 -15.88
CA THR A 422 -9.59 -10.30 -15.49
C THR A 422 -10.00 -11.12 -14.27
N THR A 423 -9.96 -12.44 -14.41
CA THR A 423 -10.33 -13.40 -13.35
C THR A 423 -9.13 -14.11 -12.77
N MET A 424 -9.21 -14.49 -11.49
CA MET A 424 -8.17 -15.26 -10.84
C MET A 424 -7.99 -16.64 -11.50
N ASN A 425 -6.85 -17.26 -11.24
CA ASN A 425 -6.59 -18.66 -11.59
C ASN A 425 -7.31 -19.56 -10.57
N GLU A 426 -8.14 -20.48 -11.06
CA GLU A 426 -8.98 -21.36 -10.24
C GLU A 426 -8.19 -22.37 -9.38
N GLU A 427 -6.90 -22.58 -9.69
CA GLU A 427 -5.99 -23.44 -8.91
C GLU A 427 -5.36 -22.72 -7.71
N ARG A 428 -5.81 -21.49 -7.40
CA ARG A 428 -5.28 -20.64 -6.34
C ARG A 428 -6.28 -20.49 -5.19
N PRO A 429 -5.84 -20.01 -4.01
CA PRO A 429 -6.74 -19.72 -2.90
C PRO A 429 -7.96 -18.89 -3.34
N ALA A 430 -9.12 -19.29 -2.82
CA ALA A 430 -10.40 -18.72 -3.20
C ALA A 430 -10.51 -17.21 -2.94
N THR A 431 -9.74 -16.68 -1.99
CA THR A 431 -9.77 -15.27 -1.58
C THR A 431 -8.40 -14.62 -1.75
N PHE A 432 -8.39 -13.41 -2.34
CA PHE A 432 -7.21 -12.56 -2.41
C PHE A 432 -7.52 -11.15 -1.92
N VAL A 433 -6.71 -10.63 -0.99
CA VAL A 433 -6.88 -9.29 -0.43
C VAL A 433 -5.59 -8.49 -0.51
N MET A 434 -5.59 -7.46 -1.35
CA MET A 434 -4.51 -6.48 -1.37
C MET A 434 -4.78 -5.37 -0.35
N GLY A 435 -3.82 -5.15 0.54
CA GLY A 435 -3.85 -4.03 1.49
C GLY A 435 -3.50 -2.71 0.80
N ALA A 436 -4.25 -1.67 1.14
CA ALA A 436 -4.09 -0.31 0.68
C ALA A 436 -4.50 0.67 1.80
N THR A 437 -4.33 1.96 1.56
CA THR A 437 -4.69 3.03 2.50
C THR A 437 -5.58 4.06 1.82
N LEU A 438 -6.66 4.43 2.48
CA LEU A 438 -7.43 5.63 2.17
C LEU A 438 -6.79 6.83 2.88
N VAL A 439 -6.20 7.73 2.11
CA VAL A 439 -5.43 8.86 2.66
C VAL A 439 -6.34 10.03 3.02
N GLY A 440 -7.20 10.44 2.10
CA GLY A 440 -8.11 11.56 2.28
C GLY A 440 -8.64 12.09 0.95
N PRO A 441 -9.60 13.03 0.96
CA PRO A 441 -10.08 13.68 -0.26
C PRO A 441 -8.93 14.32 -1.03
N ASN A 442 -9.02 14.35 -2.36
CA ASN A 442 -7.99 14.99 -3.16
C ASN A 442 -7.84 16.48 -2.77
N LEU A 443 -6.61 17.00 -2.77
CA LEU A 443 -6.21 18.33 -2.26
C LEU A 443 -6.25 18.49 -0.72
N TYR A 444 -6.45 17.42 0.03
CA TYR A 444 -6.42 17.42 1.49
C TYR A 444 -5.35 16.47 2.04
N GLN A 445 -4.83 16.81 3.23
CA GLN A 445 -3.75 16.06 3.86
C GLN A 445 -4.26 14.79 4.54
N GLY A 446 -3.54 13.69 4.31
CA GLY A 446 -3.60 12.52 5.17
C GLY A 446 -2.83 12.76 6.46
N ARG A 447 -3.48 12.47 7.58
CA ARG A 447 -2.90 12.50 8.93
C ARG A 447 -3.19 11.18 9.64
N PRO A 448 -2.44 10.83 10.69
CA PRO A 448 -2.68 9.59 11.42
C PRO A 448 -4.13 9.36 11.83
N GLU A 449 -4.80 10.42 12.29
CA GLU A 449 -6.20 10.39 12.66
C GLU A 449 -7.15 10.35 11.46
N THR A 450 -6.74 10.85 10.29
CA THR A 450 -7.61 10.93 9.11
C THR A 450 -7.50 9.74 8.17
N VAL A 451 -6.37 9.05 8.07
CA VAL A 451 -6.28 7.89 7.17
C VAL A 451 -7.10 6.69 7.68
N ALA A 452 -7.39 5.74 6.78
CA ALA A 452 -8.04 4.48 7.11
C ALA A 452 -7.54 3.34 6.23
N PRO A 453 -7.61 2.08 6.71
CA PRO A 453 -7.25 0.94 5.89
C PRO A 453 -8.24 0.78 4.74
N PHE A 454 -7.73 0.56 3.54
CA PHE A 454 -8.50 0.25 2.35
C PHE A 454 -8.15 -1.16 1.90
N GLN A 455 -9.14 -1.99 1.64
CA GLN A 455 -8.92 -3.38 1.28
C GLN A 455 -9.49 -3.61 -0.10
N ILE A 456 -8.70 -4.22 -0.97
CA ILE A 456 -9.12 -4.60 -2.32
C ILE A 456 -9.28 -6.12 -2.32
N GLY A 457 -10.52 -6.59 -2.21
CA GLY A 457 -10.84 -7.98 -1.99
C GLY A 457 -11.48 -8.65 -3.21
N LEU A 458 -11.05 -9.88 -3.47
CA LEU A 458 -11.63 -10.80 -4.43
C LEU A 458 -11.91 -12.12 -3.72
N SER A 459 -13.06 -12.73 -4.00
CA SER A 459 -13.41 -14.03 -3.40
C SER A 459 -14.33 -14.83 -4.31
N THR A 460 -14.05 -16.12 -4.48
CA THR A 460 -14.96 -17.06 -5.19
C THR A 460 -16.06 -17.59 -4.26
N SER A 461 -15.90 -17.44 -2.95
CA SER A 461 -16.82 -17.95 -1.92
C SER A 461 -17.76 -16.88 -1.34
N SER A 462 -17.47 -15.61 -1.61
CA SER A 462 -18.24 -14.45 -1.18
C SER A 462 -18.13 -13.36 -2.24
N PRO A 463 -18.98 -12.32 -2.25
CA PRO A 463 -18.81 -11.22 -3.18
C PRO A 463 -17.39 -10.63 -3.11
N SER A 464 -16.82 -10.28 -4.27
CA SER A 464 -15.55 -9.55 -4.33
C SER A 464 -15.77 -8.13 -3.84
N LEU A 465 -15.26 -7.83 -2.66
CA LEU A 465 -15.58 -6.61 -1.92
C LEU A 465 -14.34 -5.74 -1.69
N THR A 466 -14.47 -4.46 -2.06
CA THR A 466 -13.43 -3.45 -1.92
C THR A 466 -13.94 -2.24 -1.13
N GLY A 467 -13.13 -1.67 -0.25
CA GLY A 467 -13.49 -0.47 0.53
C GLY A 467 -12.81 -0.41 1.89
N THR A 468 -13.38 0.37 2.81
CA THR A 468 -12.99 0.35 4.23
C THR A 468 -14.15 -0.25 5.04
N PRO A 469 -14.03 -1.51 5.50
CA PRO A 469 -15.16 -2.22 6.12
C PRO A 469 -15.60 -1.59 7.45
N TYR A 470 -14.67 -0.90 8.12
CA TYR A 470 -14.87 -0.25 9.41
C TYR A 470 -14.39 1.21 9.35
N ASN A 471 -14.53 1.93 10.46
CA ASN A 471 -14.22 3.36 10.60
C ASN A 471 -15.19 4.30 9.85
N SER A 472 -16.50 4.15 10.06
CA SER A 472 -17.56 5.01 9.50
C SER A 472 -17.69 6.36 10.22
N GLU A 473 -16.57 7.00 10.55
CA GLU A 473 -16.56 8.26 11.28
C GLU A 473 -16.41 9.45 10.34
N GLU A 474 -17.15 10.52 10.61
CA GLU A 474 -16.94 11.80 9.96
C GLU A 474 -15.60 12.35 10.41
N LYS A 475 -14.69 12.56 9.45
CA LYS A 475 -13.38 13.13 9.72
C LYS A 475 -13.25 14.48 9.03
N THR A 476 -12.63 15.41 9.73
CA THR A 476 -12.32 16.75 9.20
C THR A 476 -10.90 16.74 8.66
N TYR A 477 -10.79 17.12 7.39
CA TYR A 477 -9.52 17.18 6.68
C TYR A 477 -9.10 18.62 6.49
N GLU A 478 -7.82 18.85 6.70
CA GLU A 478 -7.18 20.13 6.41
C GLU A 478 -6.62 20.13 4.97
N PRO A 479 -6.71 21.27 4.26
CA PRO A 479 -6.16 21.40 2.93
C PRO A 479 -4.68 21.03 2.88
N SER A 480 -4.26 20.41 1.78
CA SER A 480 -2.86 20.23 1.45
C SER A 480 -2.14 21.58 1.37
N LEU A 481 -0.88 21.59 1.79
CA LEU A 481 -0.03 22.77 1.67
C LEU A 481 0.08 23.14 0.19
N THR A 482 -0.34 24.34 -0.11
CA THR A 482 -0.27 24.95 -1.44
C THR A 482 1.16 25.35 -1.76
N VAL A 483 1.40 25.72 -3.02
CA VAL A 483 2.68 26.29 -3.45
C VAL A 483 3.02 27.58 -2.68
N CYS A 484 1.99 28.32 -2.23
CA CYS A 484 2.15 29.53 -1.44
C CYS A 484 2.71 29.25 -0.04
N ASP A 485 2.27 28.15 0.59
CA ASP A 485 2.82 27.71 1.88
C ASP A 485 4.29 27.27 1.76
N LEU A 486 4.68 26.77 0.57
CA LEU A 486 6.05 26.43 0.24
C LEU A 486 6.96 27.66 0.10
N GLU A 487 6.45 28.80 -0.38
CA GLU A 487 7.22 30.05 -0.47
C GLU A 487 7.53 30.60 0.93
N GLU A 488 6.55 30.59 1.85
CA GLU A 488 6.79 30.98 3.25
C GLU A 488 7.80 30.05 3.93
N MET A 489 7.69 28.73 3.71
CA MET A 489 8.66 27.76 4.23
C MET A 489 10.05 27.93 3.62
N LEU A 490 10.15 28.11 2.30
CA LEU A 490 11.44 28.33 1.61
C LEU A 490 12.05 29.66 2.03
N THR A 491 11.25 30.71 2.19
CA THR A 491 11.70 32.02 2.69
C THR A 491 12.23 31.89 4.12
N ALA A 492 11.48 31.26 5.03
CA ALA A 492 11.93 30.99 6.39
C ALA A 492 13.17 30.08 6.43
N TYR A 493 13.28 29.11 5.53
CA TYR A 493 14.44 28.23 5.39
C TYR A 493 15.66 28.99 4.88
N PHE A 494 15.53 29.81 3.83
CA PHE A 494 16.62 30.62 3.31
C PHE A 494 17.03 31.71 4.30
N GLU A 495 16.11 32.29 5.07
CA GLU A 495 16.45 33.18 6.19
C GLU A 495 17.22 32.42 7.29
N THR A 496 16.82 31.20 7.61
CA THR A 496 17.52 30.33 8.57
C THR A 496 18.90 29.93 8.08
N LEU A 497 19.04 29.58 6.79
CA LEU A 497 20.33 29.33 6.15
C LEU A 497 21.18 30.59 6.12
N THR A 498 20.61 31.76 5.87
CA THR A 498 21.33 33.04 5.90
C THR A 498 21.84 33.35 7.32
N ARG A 499 21.05 33.06 8.36
CA ARG A 499 21.47 33.14 9.77
C ARG A 499 22.54 32.10 10.12
N LEU A 500 22.45 30.89 9.58
CA LEU A 500 23.46 29.85 9.73
C LEU A 500 24.75 30.21 8.99
N ASP A 501 24.68 30.85 7.81
CA ASP A 501 25.84 31.29 7.04
C ASP A 501 26.60 32.39 7.80
N GLN A 502 25.87 33.29 8.47
CA GLN A 502 26.46 34.26 9.42
C GLN A 502 27.17 33.58 10.61
N LEU A 503 26.72 32.39 11.03
CA LEU A 503 27.37 31.59 12.08
C LEU A 503 28.50 30.68 11.55
N THR A 504 28.49 30.32 10.27
CA THR A 504 29.36 29.29 9.66
C THR A 504 30.53 29.88 8.85
N ILE A 505 30.62 31.21 8.71
CA ILE A 505 31.80 31.93 8.17
C ILE A 505 33.09 31.63 8.98
N LYS A 506 33.00 31.04 10.18
CA LYS A 506 34.17 30.54 10.92
C LYS A 506 34.58 29.10 10.60
N ALA A 507 33.81 28.31 9.84
CA ALA A 507 33.98 26.86 9.85
C ALA A 507 34.57 26.19 8.59
N LYS A 508 34.25 26.52 7.32
CA LYS A 508 34.72 25.65 6.21
C LYS A 508 35.00 26.33 4.86
N ALA A 509 36.28 26.51 4.57
CA ALA A 509 36.82 26.93 3.28
C ALA A 509 36.88 25.84 2.18
N LYS A 510 36.46 24.58 2.45
CA LYS A 510 36.62 23.46 1.51
C LYS A 510 35.37 23.08 0.69
N VAL A 511 34.18 23.53 1.09
CA VAL A 511 32.94 23.28 0.31
C VAL A 511 32.74 24.34 -0.78
N ALA A 512 33.29 25.55 -0.56
CA ALA A 512 33.20 26.66 -1.49
C ALA A 512 33.91 26.40 -2.84
N GLU A 513 34.96 25.57 -2.86
CA GLU A 513 35.79 25.38 -4.05
C GLU A 513 35.09 24.55 -5.15
N ALA A 514 34.15 23.67 -4.77
CA ALA A 514 33.30 22.94 -5.73
C ALA A 514 32.14 23.78 -6.26
N PHE A 515 31.63 24.72 -5.46
CA PHE A 515 30.50 25.59 -5.82
C PHE A 515 30.92 26.81 -6.66
N VAL A 516 32.21 27.18 -6.62
CA VAL A 516 32.73 28.35 -7.35
C VAL A 516 32.80 28.13 -8.87
N LYS A 517 32.80 26.88 -9.37
CA LYS A 517 32.82 26.61 -10.82
C LYS A 517 31.48 26.81 -11.54
N SER A 518 30.37 26.95 -10.83
CA SER A 518 29.05 27.26 -11.40
C SER A 518 28.67 28.75 -11.28
N ARG A 519 29.62 29.62 -10.89
CA ARG A 519 29.36 30.97 -10.36
C ARG A 519 29.28 32.08 -11.42
N ASP A 520 29.58 31.80 -12.69
CA ASP A 520 29.57 32.82 -13.74
C ASP A 520 28.17 33.11 -14.33
N LEU A 521 27.12 32.46 -13.81
CA LEU A 521 25.74 32.88 -14.03
C LEU A 521 25.35 33.93 -12.97
N LEU A 522 25.37 35.18 -13.44
CA LEU A 522 25.15 36.45 -12.74
C LEU A 522 24.23 36.42 -11.50
N PRO A 523 24.67 37.00 -10.35
CA PRO A 523 23.83 37.32 -9.20
C PRO A 523 22.56 38.11 -9.57
N GLU A 524 22.64 38.89 -10.64
CA GLU A 524 21.52 39.68 -11.20
C GLU A 524 20.48 38.79 -11.89
N VAL A 525 20.89 37.70 -12.57
CA VAL A 525 19.97 36.71 -13.14
C VAL A 525 19.31 35.90 -12.04
N ARG A 526 20.06 35.53 -11.00
CA ARG A 526 19.49 34.90 -9.79
C ARG A 526 18.49 35.83 -9.10
N ALA A 527 18.83 37.10 -8.90
CA ALA A 527 17.93 38.08 -8.29
C ALA A 527 16.70 38.37 -9.17
N ALA A 528 16.87 38.40 -10.51
CA ALA A 528 15.77 38.58 -11.44
C ALA A 528 14.84 37.37 -11.50
N ILE A 529 15.37 36.14 -11.52
CA ILE A 529 14.56 34.92 -11.45
C ILE A 529 13.83 34.83 -10.11
N LEU A 530 14.50 35.16 -9.00
CA LEU A 530 13.87 35.20 -7.68
C LEU A 530 12.79 36.28 -7.59
N ARG A 531 12.99 37.44 -8.20
CA ARG A 531 12.03 38.54 -8.19
C ARG A 531 10.86 38.32 -9.13
N ILE A 532 11.12 37.85 -10.35
CA ILE A 532 10.07 37.48 -11.32
C ILE A 532 9.27 36.30 -10.77
N GLY A 533 9.92 35.32 -10.14
CA GLY A 533 9.27 34.28 -9.38
C GLY A 533 8.41 34.87 -8.27
N SER A 534 8.98 35.61 -7.33
CA SER A 534 8.21 36.17 -6.20
C SER A 534 7.06 37.09 -6.65
N ASP A 535 7.22 37.90 -7.69
CA ASP A 535 6.16 38.81 -8.18
C ASP A 535 5.05 38.06 -8.95
N LEU A 536 5.37 37.05 -9.78
CA LEU A 536 4.36 36.20 -10.44
C LEU A 536 3.63 35.30 -9.43
N TYR A 537 4.32 34.86 -8.39
CA TYR A 537 3.77 33.94 -7.38
C TYR A 537 2.98 34.67 -6.31
N SER A 538 3.43 35.81 -5.79
CA SER A 538 2.67 36.64 -4.84
C SER A 538 1.31 37.07 -5.41
N GLY A 539 1.26 37.45 -6.68
CA GLY A 539 0.00 37.76 -7.37
C GLY A 539 -0.91 36.54 -7.55
N ALA A 540 -0.35 35.34 -7.74
CA ALA A 540 -1.13 34.10 -7.79
C ALA A 540 -1.63 33.66 -6.40
N CYS A 541 -0.86 33.92 -5.34
CA CYS A 541 -1.21 33.60 -3.97
C CYS A 541 -2.31 34.49 -3.40
N GLU A 542 -2.36 35.78 -3.76
CA GLU A 542 -3.49 36.67 -3.42
C GLU A 542 -4.82 36.23 -4.07
N LEU A 543 -4.76 35.42 -5.15
CA LEU A 543 -5.93 34.93 -5.89
C LEU A 543 -6.42 33.55 -5.40
N ILE A 544 -5.61 32.79 -4.65
CA ILE A 544 -5.97 31.47 -4.15
C ILE A 544 -6.33 31.60 -2.67
N ALA A 545 -7.60 31.86 -2.39
CA ALA A 545 -8.09 31.75 -1.02
C ALA A 545 -7.80 30.33 -0.48
N PRO A 546 -7.33 30.19 0.78
CA PRO A 546 -7.10 28.88 1.37
C PRO A 546 -8.40 28.07 1.30
N LEU A 547 -8.30 26.83 0.84
CA LEU A 547 -9.46 25.94 0.82
C LEU A 547 -9.98 25.79 2.26
N PRO A 548 -11.29 25.75 2.49
CA PRO A 548 -11.81 25.45 3.81
C PRO A 548 -11.53 23.98 4.15
N ASN A 549 -11.46 23.68 5.45
CA ASN A 549 -11.51 22.31 5.93
C ASN A 549 -12.76 21.61 5.37
N VAL A 550 -12.62 20.35 4.98
CA VAL A 550 -13.74 19.54 4.51
C VAL A 550 -14.01 18.43 5.50
N THR A 551 -15.28 18.23 5.85
CA THR A 551 -15.70 17.03 6.58
C THR A 551 -16.10 15.98 5.56
N ALA A 552 -15.47 14.82 5.64
CA ALA A 552 -15.79 13.69 4.82
C ALA A 552 -15.99 12.45 5.70
N LEU A 553 -17.04 11.70 5.39
CA LEU A 553 -17.23 10.40 5.99
C LEU A 553 -16.26 9.40 5.35
N ILE A 554 -15.45 8.78 6.18
CA ILE A 554 -14.56 7.72 5.73
C ILE A 554 -15.34 6.42 5.77
N GLY A 555 -15.24 5.65 4.69
CA GLY A 555 -15.56 4.24 4.82
C GLY A 555 -17.01 3.89 5.12
N GLY A 556 -17.14 2.88 5.98
CA GLY A 556 -18.42 2.41 6.50
C GLY A 556 -19.10 1.38 5.62
N GLY A 557 -18.33 0.67 4.79
CA GLY A 557 -18.83 -0.44 4.01
C GLY A 557 -17.87 -0.86 2.92
N LEU A 558 -18.28 -1.91 2.23
CA LEU A 558 -17.60 -2.45 1.07
C LEU A 558 -18.55 -2.35 -0.13
N VAL A 559 -17.98 -2.22 -1.32
CA VAL A 559 -18.71 -2.30 -2.59
C VAL A 559 -18.15 -3.43 -3.42
N GLU A 560 -18.93 -3.95 -4.36
CA GLU A 560 -18.41 -4.92 -5.33
C GLU A 560 -17.22 -4.29 -6.09
N THR A 561 -16.12 -5.03 -6.24
CA THR A 561 -14.84 -4.49 -6.73
C THR A 561 -14.95 -3.82 -8.09
N PHE A 562 -15.75 -4.36 -9.02
CA PHE A 562 -16.00 -3.76 -10.34
C PHE A 562 -16.74 -2.40 -10.29
N SER A 563 -17.36 -2.08 -9.14
CA SER A 563 -18.10 -0.83 -8.92
C SER A 563 -17.20 0.31 -8.44
N VAL A 564 -16.02 0.04 -7.88
CA VAL A 564 -15.13 1.07 -7.33
C VAL A 564 -14.77 2.10 -8.41
N GLY A 565 -14.79 3.39 -8.05
CA GLY A 565 -14.51 4.48 -8.97
C GLY A 565 -15.71 4.95 -9.81
N ARG A 566 -16.81 4.19 -9.86
CA ARG A 566 -18.03 4.58 -10.59
C ARG A 566 -18.84 5.56 -9.77
N THR A 567 -19.31 6.65 -10.37
CA THR A 567 -20.15 7.60 -9.64
C THR A 567 -21.54 6.98 -9.41
N ALA A 568 -21.90 6.80 -8.15
CA ALA A 568 -23.26 6.44 -7.77
C ALA A 568 -24.17 7.67 -7.87
N ASN A 569 -25.42 7.48 -8.32
CA ASN A 569 -26.47 8.47 -8.09
C ASN A 569 -27.17 8.07 -6.78
N PRO A 570 -26.95 8.78 -5.65
CA PRO A 570 -27.35 8.34 -4.31
C PRO A 570 -28.88 8.26 -4.09
N SER A 571 -29.68 8.51 -5.12
CA SER A 571 -31.15 8.48 -5.06
C SER A 571 -31.75 7.08 -4.86
N VAL A 572 -30.95 6.01 -4.90
CA VAL A 572 -31.44 4.62 -4.86
C VAL A 572 -30.68 3.79 -3.83
N LEU A 573 -30.88 4.08 -2.54
CA LEU A 573 -30.65 3.10 -1.48
C LEU A 573 -31.96 2.39 -1.17
N LEU A 574 -32.15 1.20 -1.74
CA LEU A 574 -33.30 0.35 -1.49
C LEU A 574 -33.02 -0.63 -0.34
N SER A 575 -33.25 -0.20 0.91
CA SER A 575 -33.24 -1.04 2.12
C SER A 575 -31.91 -1.70 2.51
N THR A 576 -31.90 -2.46 3.61
CA THR A 576 -30.72 -3.04 4.27
C THR A 576 -29.96 -4.09 3.44
N GLU A 577 -30.44 -4.41 2.24
CA GLU A 577 -29.85 -5.33 1.24
C GLU A 577 -29.62 -4.60 -0.12
N ALA A 578 -29.51 -3.26 -0.12
CA ALA A 578 -29.57 -2.43 -1.33
C ALA A 578 -28.44 -2.67 -2.33
N LEU A 579 -28.78 -3.34 -3.44
CA LEU A 579 -28.14 -3.11 -4.73
C LEU A 579 -28.22 -1.61 -5.07
N VAL A 580 -27.08 -0.92 -5.05
CA VAL A 580 -26.97 0.46 -5.54
C VAL A 580 -26.78 0.39 -7.05
N SER A 581 -27.74 0.87 -7.85
CA SER A 581 -27.52 0.98 -9.30
C SER A 581 -26.51 2.10 -9.58
N THR A 582 -25.26 1.75 -9.85
CA THR A 582 -24.24 2.72 -10.29
C THR A 582 -24.42 3.01 -11.78
N ILE A 583 -24.58 4.28 -12.20
CA ILE A 583 -24.48 4.64 -13.62
C ILE A 583 -23.74 5.97 -13.81
N SER A 584 -22.49 5.85 -14.24
CA SER A 584 -21.80 6.64 -15.27
C SER A 584 -20.50 5.88 -15.58
N GLN A 585 -20.05 5.85 -16.85
CA GLN A 585 -18.79 5.22 -17.23
C GLN A 585 -17.61 5.98 -16.60
N SER A 586 -17.14 5.53 -15.45
CA SER A 586 -15.76 5.77 -15.02
C SER A 586 -14.87 4.64 -15.55
N GLN A 587 -13.56 4.88 -15.59
CA GLN A 587 -12.63 3.78 -15.79
C GLN A 587 -12.87 2.65 -14.77
N PRO A 588 -12.73 1.39 -15.19
CA PRO A 588 -12.92 0.24 -14.31
C PRO A 588 -11.85 0.21 -13.22
N PHE A 589 -12.16 -0.52 -12.15
CA PHE A 589 -11.20 -0.79 -11.09
C PHE A 589 -10.44 -2.07 -11.41
N SER A 590 -9.32 -1.89 -12.10
CA SER A 590 -8.50 -2.96 -12.67
C SER A 590 -7.44 -3.49 -11.71
N LEU A 591 -6.85 -4.63 -12.08
CA LEU A 591 -5.68 -5.17 -11.38
C LEU A 591 -4.50 -4.20 -11.46
N HIS A 592 -4.30 -3.56 -12.62
CA HIS A 592 -3.39 -2.43 -12.83
C HIS A 592 -3.51 -1.38 -11.73
N ALA A 593 -4.74 -0.89 -11.49
CA ALA A 593 -4.97 0.15 -10.49
C ALA A 593 -4.70 -0.39 -9.07
N SER A 594 -5.16 -1.61 -8.79
CA SER A 594 -5.12 -2.22 -7.47
C SER A 594 -3.70 -2.48 -6.98
N VAL A 595 -2.85 -3.07 -7.83
CA VAL A 595 -1.45 -3.34 -7.51
C VAL A 595 -0.66 -2.05 -7.35
N GLY A 596 -0.88 -1.06 -8.23
CA GLY A 596 -0.25 0.25 -8.12
C GLY A 596 -0.67 1.03 -6.86
N ILE A 597 -1.95 0.98 -6.48
CA ILE A 597 -2.45 1.56 -5.23
C ILE A 597 -1.78 0.89 -4.03
N SER A 598 -1.77 -0.45 -4.00
CA SER A 598 -1.19 -1.24 -2.90
C SER A 598 0.31 -0.98 -2.69
N SER A 599 1.00 -0.35 -3.64
CA SER A 599 2.44 -0.05 -3.58
C SER A 599 2.83 1.43 -3.58
N ALA A 600 1.87 2.36 -3.45
CA ALA A 600 2.13 3.79 -3.47
C ALA A 600 2.56 4.34 -2.09
N ALA A 601 3.71 3.87 -1.56
CA ALA A 601 4.12 4.12 -0.16
C ALA A 601 4.34 5.60 0.17
N TYR A 602 4.57 6.41 -0.85
CA TYR A 602 4.74 7.86 -0.76
C TYR A 602 3.42 8.62 -0.55
N ALA A 603 2.26 7.99 -0.75
CA ALA A 603 1.00 8.69 -0.96
C ALA A 603 0.59 9.59 0.22
N THR A 604 0.72 9.09 1.44
CA THR A 604 0.42 9.86 2.65
C THR A 604 1.34 11.07 2.80
N THR A 605 2.63 10.92 2.51
CA THR A 605 3.59 12.04 2.53
C THR A 605 3.28 13.05 1.43
N TYR A 606 2.99 12.59 0.22
CA TYR A 606 2.69 13.46 -0.93
C TYR A 606 1.37 14.22 -0.74
N SER A 607 0.40 13.64 -0.05
CA SER A 607 -0.86 14.32 0.27
C SER A 607 -0.69 15.57 1.12
N LYS A 608 0.45 15.74 1.82
CA LYS A 608 0.75 16.96 2.57
C LYS A 608 0.97 18.17 1.67
N GLN A 609 1.29 17.97 0.38
CA GLN A 609 1.57 19.04 -0.58
C GLN A 609 0.64 18.92 -1.79
N THR A 610 -0.11 19.97 -2.12
CA THR A 610 -1.15 19.91 -3.16
C THR A 610 -0.60 19.45 -4.51
N PHE A 611 0.57 19.95 -4.88
CA PHE A 611 1.19 19.59 -6.16
C PHE A 611 1.64 18.12 -6.23
N LEU A 612 2.24 17.59 -5.16
CA LEU A 612 2.68 16.18 -5.11
C LEU A 612 1.50 15.23 -4.90
N GLY A 613 0.46 15.65 -4.17
CA GLY A 613 -0.75 14.86 -3.95
C GLY A 613 -1.45 14.47 -5.25
N ASN A 614 -1.30 15.24 -6.33
CA ASN A 614 -1.83 14.90 -7.65
C ASN A 614 -1.17 13.65 -8.29
N TYR A 615 -0.02 13.20 -7.78
CA TYR A 615 0.63 11.95 -8.21
C TYR A 615 0.19 10.74 -7.38
N ASN A 616 -0.61 10.95 -6.33
CA ASN A 616 -1.18 9.85 -5.58
C ASN A 616 -2.26 9.17 -6.42
N PRO A 617 -2.29 7.83 -6.45
CA PRO A 617 -3.46 7.13 -6.96
C PRO A 617 -4.74 7.71 -6.37
N ALA A 618 -5.75 7.97 -7.20
CA ALA A 618 -7.00 8.51 -6.72
C ALA A 618 -8.19 7.87 -7.43
N LYS A 619 -9.27 7.64 -6.68
CA LYS A 619 -10.54 7.12 -7.21
C LYS A 619 -11.71 7.85 -6.58
N ALA A 620 -12.79 7.96 -7.34
CA ALA A 620 -14.06 8.44 -6.82
C ALA A 620 -14.65 7.39 -5.87
N LEU A 621 -14.82 7.75 -4.60
CA LEU A 621 -15.42 6.91 -3.58
C LEU A 621 -16.61 7.63 -2.97
N TRP A 622 -17.58 6.85 -2.50
CA TRP A 622 -18.75 7.33 -1.78
C TRP A 622 -18.91 6.53 -0.48
N SER A 623 -19.55 7.10 0.52
CA SER A 623 -19.83 6.35 1.74
C SER A 623 -21.03 5.43 1.52
N VAL A 624 -20.78 4.12 1.62
CA VAL A 624 -21.83 3.09 1.57
C VAL A 624 -22.79 3.24 2.73
N GLY A 625 -22.28 3.57 3.92
CA GLY A 625 -23.06 3.70 5.15
C GLY A 625 -23.90 4.97 5.24
N ASN A 626 -23.64 5.99 4.42
CA ASN A 626 -24.40 7.24 4.42
C ASN A 626 -24.49 7.86 3.01
N PRO A 627 -25.63 7.72 2.32
CA PRO A 627 -25.82 8.24 0.95
C PRO A 627 -25.81 9.76 0.86
N SER A 628 -25.89 10.45 2.00
CA SER A 628 -25.93 11.91 2.04
C SER A 628 -24.58 12.52 1.63
N PHE A 629 -23.51 11.73 1.68
CA PHE A 629 -22.19 12.12 1.20
C PHE A 629 -22.06 11.79 -0.28
N PRO A 630 -21.94 12.81 -1.16
CA PRO A 630 -21.74 12.57 -2.59
C PRO A 630 -20.41 11.85 -2.83
N SER A 631 -20.32 11.15 -3.95
CA SER A 631 -19.05 10.59 -4.42
C SER A 631 -18.03 11.71 -4.59
N GLN A 632 -16.81 11.50 -4.07
CA GLN A 632 -15.70 12.44 -4.21
C GLN A 632 -14.40 11.70 -4.47
N SER A 633 -13.43 12.38 -5.08
CA SER A 633 -12.11 11.78 -5.34
C SER A 633 -11.31 11.70 -4.05
N PHE A 634 -10.81 10.51 -3.73
CA PHE A 634 -9.92 10.26 -2.60
C PHE A 634 -8.54 9.82 -3.11
N ASN A 635 -7.51 10.32 -2.45
CA ASN A 635 -6.16 9.80 -2.54
C ASN A 635 -6.09 8.45 -1.84
N LEU A 636 -5.47 7.49 -2.53
CA LEU A 636 -5.21 6.14 -2.12
C LEU A 636 -3.70 5.91 -2.06
N GLY A 637 -3.28 5.00 -1.20
CA GLY A 637 -1.88 4.71 -0.93
C GLY A 637 -1.61 3.25 -0.61
N ASP A 638 -0.33 2.97 -0.35
CA ASP A 638 0.16 1.64 0.02
C ASP A 638 -0.48 1.12 1.30
N GLY A 639 -0.70 -0.18 1.39
CA GLY A 639 -1.20 -0.83 2.59
C GLY A 639 -0.29 -0.59 3.79
N GLY A 640 1.03 -0.55 3.56
CA GLY A 640 2.05 -0.30 4.56
C GLY A 640 1.95 1.06 5.25
N ASN A 641 1.17 2.01 4.71
CA ASN A 641 0.85 3.24 5.43
C ASN A 641 -0.09 3.01 6.62
N THR A 642 -0.89 1.93 6.63
CA THR A 642 -1.79 1.57 7.74
C THR A 642 -1.45 0.24 8.38
N GLU A 643 -1.01 -0.78 7.64
CA GLU A 643 -0.59 -2.10 8.13
C GLU A 643 0.15 -2.85 7.02
N ASN A 644 1.43 -3.18 7.22
CA ASN A 644 2.30 -3.63 6.13
C ASN A 644 2.33 -5.15 5.94
N LEU A 645 1.82 -5.97 6.85
CA LEU A 645 1.87 -7.45 6.78
C LEU A 645 0.67 -8.06 6.06
N GLY A 646 -0.47 -7.36 5.98
CA GLY A 646 -1.73 -7.91 5.49
C GLY A 646 -2.44 -8.82 6.51
N LEU A 647 -1.96 -8.88 7.75
CA LEU A 647 -2.50 -9.76 8.80
C LEU A 647 -3.86 -9.26 9.31
N LEU A 648 -3.99 -7.94 9.52
CA LEU A 648 -5.19 -7.40 10.17
C LEU A 648 -6.44 -7.52 9.29
N ALA A 649 -6.26 -7.46 7.96
CA ALA A 649 -7.33 -7.74 7.02
C ALA A 649 -7.83 -9.19 7.10
N MET A 650 -6.96 -10.16 7.41
CA MET A 650 -7.32 -11.57 7.60
C MET A 650 -8.03 -11.80 8.93
N ILE A 651 -7.52 -11.23 10.03
CA ILE A 651 -8.16 -11.30 11.35
C ILE A 651 -9.58 -10.70 11.30
N GLN A 652 -9.77 -9.57 10.59
CA GLN A 652 -11.09 -8.98 10.37
C GLN A 652 -12.07 -9.93 9.66
N ARG A 653 -11.58 -10.85 8.82
CA ARG A 653 -12.38 -11.88 8.13
C ARG A 653 -12.48 -13.17 8.93
N GLY A 654 -12.06 -13.17 10.19
CA GLY A 654 -12.20 -14.31 11.09
C GLY A 654 -11.13 -15.38 10.90
N ALA A 655 -9.95 -15.03 10.38
CA ALA A 655 -8.81 -15.95 10.36
C ALA A 655 -8.46 -16.42 11.78
N THR A 656 -8.27 -17.73 11.91
CA THR A 656 -7.88 -18.38 13.17
C THR A 656 -6.44 -18.86 13.13
N LYS A 657 -5.90 -19.11 11.93
CA LYS A 657 -4.53 -19.52 11.65
C LYS A 657 -3.98 -18.66 10.51
N SER A 658 -2.82 -18.03 10.68
CA SER A 658 -2.15 -17.28 9.61
C SER A 658 -0.64 -17.49 9.59
N VAL A 659 -0.08 -17.81 8.43
CA VAL A 659 1.36 -17.65 8.19
C VAL A 659 1.61 -16.22 7.76
N VAL A 660 2.52 -15.53 8.45
CA VAL A 660 2.88 -14.14 8.17
C VAL A 660 4.33 -14.08 7.71
N PHE A 661 4.53 -13.74 6.44
CA PHE A 661 5.85 -13.47 5.88
C PHE A 661 6.20 -11.99 6.06
N ASP A 662 7.04 -11.72 7.07
CA ASP A 662 7.64 -10.41 7.30
C ASP A 662 8.91 -10.28 6.45
N ASN A 663 8.75 -9.67 5.28
CA ASN A 663 9.80 -9.40 4.31
C ASN A 663 10.47 -8.03 4.57
N SER A 664 10.61 -7.62 5.82
CA SER A 664 11.28 -6.36 6.18
C SER A 664 12.77 -6.34 5.81
N ASN A 665 13.32 -5.13 5.66
CA ASN A 665 14.77 -4.88 5.62
C ASN A 665 15.32 -4.44 6.98
N PHE A 666 14.50 -4.49 8.03
CA PHE A 666 14.93 -4.17 9.37
C PHE A 666 15.31 -5.47 10.09
N PRO A 667 16.59 -5.65 10.48
CA PRO A 667 17.04 -6.86 11.15
C PRO A 667 16.47 -6.95 12.56
N LEU A 668 16.25 -8.18 13.03
CA LEU A 668 16.10 -8.42 14.46
C LEU A 668 17.42 -8.12 15.18
N VAL A 669 17.35 -7.42 16.31
CA VAL A 669 18.54 -7.05 17.09
C VAL A 669 19.24 -8.27 17.69
N ASN A 670 20.57 -8.24 17.68
CA ASN A 670 21.38 -9.28 18.32
C ASN A 670 21.35 -9.18 19.84
N ARG A 671 21.61 -10.31 20.51
CA ARG A 671 21.59 -10.42 21.98
C ARG A 671 22.61 -9.51 22.66
N THR A 672 23.72 -9.22 21.99
CA THR A 672 24.76 -8.32 22.55
C THR A 672 24.35 -6.86 22.61
N THR A 673 23.35 -6.47 21.80
CA THR A 673 22.81 -5.11 21.78
C THR A 673 21.62 -5.00 22.72
N ALA A 674 20.71 -5.98 22.70
CA ALA A 674 19.62 -6.12 23.64
C ALA A 674 19.25 -7.61 23.80
N ASP A 675 19.27 -8.13 25.03
CA ASP A 675 18.81 -9.49 25.31
C ASP A 675 17.28 -9.47 25.44
N LEU A 676 16.59 -9.86 24.37
CA LEU A 676 15.12 -9.80 24.32
C LEU A 676 14.46 -10.86 25.21
N CYS A 677 15.24 -11.79 25.77
CA CYS A 677 14.79 -12.75 26.76
C CYS A 677 14.90 -12.23 28.20
N ASP A 678 15.65 -11.16 28.45
CA ASP A 678 15.80 -10.59 29.78
C ASP A 678 14.63 -9.66 30.14
N SER A 679 13.82 -10.06 31.12
CA SER A 679 12.74 -9.23 31.66
C SER A 679 13.18 -7.84 32.14
N ALA A 680 14.45 -7.65 32.51
CA ALA A 680 14.96 -6.33 32.91
C ALA A 680 15.03 -5.36 31.72
N VAL A 681 15.31 -5.85 30.50
CA VAL A 681 15.28 -5.05 29.27
C VAL A 681 13.86 -4.54 29.01
N TRP A 682 12.86 -5.40 29.21
CA TRP A 682 11.45 -5.05 29.02
C TRP A 682 10.84 -4.22 30.16
N ALA A 683 11.47 -4.22 31.34
CA ALA A 683 11.07 -3.39 32.48
C ALA A 683 11.68 -1.96 32.43
N SER A 684 12.46 -1.65 31.40
CA SER A 684 13.00 -0.30 31.15
C SER A 684 11.89 0.74 31.06
N GLN A 685 12.13 1.95 31.58
CA GLN A 685 11.20 3.07 31.43
C GLN A 685 11.09 3.53 29.98
N ASP A 686 12.12 3.26 29.17
CA ASP A 686 12.24 3.72 27.79
C ASP A 686 11.92 2.60 26.78
N VAL A 687 11.33 1.48 27.22
CA VAL A 687 11.04 0.30 26.38
C VAL A 687 10.22 0.63 25.12
N ASP A 688 9.35 1.65 25.18
CA ASP A 688 8.56 2.12 24.04
C ASP A 688 9.41 2.79 22.95
N GLU A 689 10.49 3.46 23.32
CA GLU A 689 11.47 4.03 22.37
C GLU A 689 12.43 2.92 21.90
N GLU A 690 12.93 2.10 22.82
CA GLU A 690 13.97 1.11 22.53
C GLU A 690 13.50 -0.01 21.59
N VAL A 691 12.25 -0.47 21.72
CA VAL A 691 11.70 -1.56 20.89
C VAL A 691 11.77 -1.29 19.39
N GLN A 692 11.73 -0.02 18.99
CA GLN A 692 11.79 0.42 17.60
C GLN A 692 13.18 0.19 16.99
N THR A 693 14.18 -0.06 17.83
CA THR A 693 15.54 -0.44 17.42
C THR A 693 15.73 -1.96 17.40
N TRP A 694 14.77 -2.71 17.94
CA TRP A 694 14.89 -4.16 18.14
C TRP A 694 14.26 -4.98 17.02
N VAL A 695 13.13 -4.52 16.51
CA VAL A 695 12.34 -5.20 15.48
C VAL A 695 11.65 -4.19 14.57
N THR A 696 11.25 -4.63 13.38
CA THR A 696 10.56 -3.79 12.40
C THR A 696 9.26 -3.18 12.94
N ASN A 697 8.93 -1.99 12.44
CA ASN A 697 7.66 -1.30 12.64
C ASN A 697 6.46 -2.01 12.01
N ASP A 698 6.66 -3.12 11.33
CA ASP A 698 5.57 -3.97 10.86
C ASP A 698 5.03 -4.86 12.01
N ILE A 699 5.84 -5.17 13.04
CA ILE A 699 5.49 -6.11 14.11
C ILE A 699 5.07 -5.41 15.40
N TYR A 700 5.94 -4.57 15.99
CA TYR A 700 5.70 -4.06 17.35
C TYR A 700 4.41 -3.23 17.52
N PRO A 701 3.88 -2.51 16.50
CA PRO A 701 2.61 -1.80 16.66
C PRO A 701 1.41 -2.73 16.84
N LEU A 702 1.48 -3.99 16.39
CA LEU A 702 0.44 -5.00 16.62
C LEU A 702 0.22 -5.29 18.11
N PHE A 703 1.24 -5.03 18.93
CA PHE A 703 1.25 -5.27 20.37
C PHE A 703 1.08 -3.97 21.18
N GLY A 704 0.81 -2.84 20.52
CA GLY A 704 0.55 -1.56 21.17
C GLY A 704 1.79 -0.76 21.58
N TYR A 705 2.98 -1.15 21.10
CA TYR A 705 4.15 -0.29 21.15
C TYR A 705 4.02 0.80 20.10
N LYS A 706 4.24 2.05 20.51
CA LYS A 706 4.09 3.20 19.61
C LYS A 706 5.36 3.42 18.82
N ILE A 707 5.18 3.91 17.60
CA ILE A 707 6.26 4.54 16.85
C ILE A 707 6.52 5.90 17.51
N GLU A 708 7.77 6.20 17.81
CA GLU A 708 8.19 7.49 18.36
C GLU A 708 9.13 8.13 17.36
N GLY A 709 8.54 8.74 16.32
CA GLY A 709 9.29 9.31 15.22
C GLY A 709 8.64 10.56 14.69
N LYS A 710 9.15 11.73 15.07
CA LYS A 710 8.73 12.99 14.46
C LYS A 710 9.33 13.09 13.05
N GLY A 711 8.49 13.18 12.03
CA GLY A 711 8.86 13.70 10.72
C GLY A 711 9.37 15.14 10.81
N LEU A 712 9.79 15.72 9.69
CA LEU A 712 10.36 17.08 9.65
C LEU A 712 9.42 18.16 10.19
N ASP A 713 8.10 17.92 10.21
CA ASP A 713 7.04 18.80 10.73
C ASP A 713 6.65 18.52 12.19
N GLY A 714 7.32 17.59 12.86
CA GLY A 714 6.96 17.19 14.22
C GLY A 714 5.88 16.10 14.29
N ASN A 715 5.30 15.69 13.16
CA ASN A 715 4.28 14.64 13.05
C ASN A 715 4.86 13.42 12.30
N GLU A 716 4.36 12.22 12.59
CA GLU A 716 4.84 10.99 11.94
C GLU A 716 4.77 11.09 10.41
N ILE A 717 5.78 10.56 9.72
CA ILE A 717 5.91 10.60 8.26
C ILE A 717 4.87 9.65 7.64
N GLY A 718 3.62 10.08 7.51
CA GLY A 718 2.62 9.42 6.67
C GLY A 718 2.27 7.96 7.00
N PHE A 719 2.72 7.42 8.13
CA PHE A 719 2.36 6.10 8.62
C PHE A 719 1.36 6.25 9.75
N SER A 720 0.42 5.32 9.86
CA SER A 720 -0.67 5.34 10.84
C SER A 720 -0.77 4.02 11.58
N LEU A 721 0.40 3.44 11.84
CA LEU A 721 0.62 2.11 12.41
C LEU A 721 0.28 2.06 13.91
N ASN A 722 0.28 3.21 14.60
CA ASN A 722 -0.08 3.32 16.02
C ASN A 722 -1.52 2.89 16.36
N GLN A 723 -2.35 2.60 15.34
CA GLN A 723 -3.72 2.12 15.47
C GLN A 723 -3.83 0.58 15.35
N ASN A 724 -2.71 -0.14 15.27
CA ASN A 724 -2.70 -1.57 14.93
C ASN A 724 -2.70 -2.52 16.13
N ALA A 725 -2.79 -2.01 17.36
CA ALA A 725 -2.75 -2.83 18.57
C ALA A 725 -3.95 -3.81 18.61
N VAL A 726 -3.68 -5.10 18.33
CA VAL A 726 -4.68 -6.18 18.35
C VAL A 726 -4.23 -7.36 19.23
N PHE A 727 -3.00 -7.33 19.73
CA PHE A 727 -2.45 -8.31 20.66
C PHE A 727 -2.00 -7.64 21.97
N PRO A 728 -1.96 -8.35 23.11
CA PRO A 728 -1.47 -7.78 24.35
C PRO A 728 0.02 -7.47 24.28
N LYS A 729 0.40 -6.31 24.82
CA LYS A 729 1.79 -5.84 24.89
C LYS A 729 2.77 -6.87 25.46
N SER A 730 2.33 -7.66 26.44
CA SER A 730 3.13 -8.71 27.09
C SER A 730 3.55 -9.86 26.17
N GLU A 731 2.83 -10.10 25.07
CA GLU A 731 3.14 -11.22 24.17
C GLU A 731 4.37 -10.95 23.28
N LEU A 732 4.71 -9.67 23.06
CA LEU A 732 5.84 -9.32 22.18
C LEU A 732 7.17 -9.85 22.72
N GLN A 733 7.40 -9.77 24.02
CA GLN A 733 8.64 -10.29 24.63
C GLN A 733 8.83 -11.77 24.32
N THR A 734 7.80 -12.59 24.53
CA THR A 734 7.86 -14.03 24.28
C THR A 734 8.14 -14.33 22.81
N LEU A 735 7.49 -13.61 21.90
CA LEU A 735 7.70 -13.73 20.46
C LEU A 735 9.15 -13.39 20.08
N LEU A 736 9.64 -12.22 20.50
CA LEU A 736 10.97 -11.74 20.11
C LEU A 736 12.11 -12.50 20.77
N CYS A 737 11.94 -12.97 22.01
CA CYS A 737 12.94 -13.84 22.66
C CYS A 737 13.15 -15.13 21.84
N LYS A 738 12.06 -15.82 21.46
CA LYS A 738 12.15 -17.02 20.61
C LYS A 738 12.76 -16.72 19.24
N ALA A 739 12.36 -15.62 18.62
CA ALA A 739 12.90 -15.19 17.33
C ALA A 739 14.43 -14.93 17.43
N GLN A 740 14.87 -14.29 18.51
CA GLN A 740 16.27 -13.99 18.76
C GLN A 740 17.07 -15.28 19.02
N ASP A 741 16.54 -16.23 19.79
CA ASP A 741 17.18 -17.53 20.00
C ASP A 741 17.43 -18.27 18.67
N LEU A 742 16.44 -18.30 17.77
CA LEU A 742 16.58 -18.92 16.44
C LEU A 742 17.62 -18.19 15.59
N MET A 743 17.57 -16.85 15.55
CA MET A 743 18.52 -16.05 14.80
C MET A 743 19.96 -16.26 15.30
N GLU A 744 20.20 -16.24 16.61
CA GLU A 744 21.52 -16.45 17.22
C GLU A 744 22.02 -17.89 17.02
N ALA A 745 21.11 -18.87 16.94
CA ALA A 745 21.43 -20.25 16.55
C ALA A 745 21.72 -20.40 15.04
N GLY A 746 21.57 -19.33 14.25
CA GLY A 746 21.80 -19.34 12.82
C GLY A 746 20.68 -20.00 12.00
N LEU A 747 19.53 -20.25 12.63
CA LEU A 747 18.37 -20.92 12.04
C LEU A 747 17.44 -19.91 11.35
N PRO A 748 16.54 -20.38 10.46
CA PRO A 748 15.42 -19.56 10.00
C PRO A 748 14.62 -18.98 11.17
N THR A 749 14.36 -17.68 11.16
CA THR A 749 13.62 -17.00 12.23
C THR A 749 12.11 -17.19 12.03
N MET A 750 11.62 -18.34 12.47
CA MET A 750 10.21 -18.71 12.37
C MET A 750 9.62 -19.07 13.73
N VAL A 751 8.58 -18.34 14.14
CA VAL A 751 8.00 -18.48 15.47
C VAL A 751 6.49 -18.59 15.38
N THR A 752 5.97 -19.69 15.94
CA THR A 752 4.52 -19.85 16.16
C THR A 752 4.13 -19.21 17.49
N ALA A 753 3.07 -18.42 17.46
CA ALA A 753 2.45 -17.81 18.63
C ALA A 753 0.94 -17.97 18.58
N SER A 754 0.33 -18.38 19.70
CA SER A 754 -1.12 -18.33 19.88
C SER A 754 -1.45 -17.03 20.60
N LEU A 755 -1.95 -16.05 19.85
CA LEU A 755 -2.08 -14.66 20.31
C LEU A 755 -3.54 -14.34 20.64
N PRO A 756 -3.87 -14.00 21.90
CA PRO A 756 -5.20 -13.54 22.24
C PRO A 756 -5.49 -12.19 21.57
N LEU A 757 -6.73 -12.00 21.13
CA LEU A 757 -7.14 -10.74 20.51
C LEU A 757 -7.57 -9.70 21.54
N VAL A 758 -7.10 -8.47 21.36
CA VAL A 758 -7.56 -7.26 22.04
C VAL A 758 -8.53 -6.52 21.12
N THR A 759 -9.57 -5.90 21.71
CA THR A 759 -10.51 -5.09 20.93
C THR A 759 -9.80 -3.89 20.31
N ASN A 760 -10.00 -3.70 19.01
CA ASN A 760 -9.49 -2.59 18.23
C ASN A 760 -10.62 -2.04 17.34
N ASP A 761 -11.15 -0.89 17.72
CA ASP A 761 -12.30 -0.29 17.02
C ASP A 761 -11.93 0.26 15.65
N PHE A 762 -10.70 0.72 15.45
CA PHE A 762 -10.20 1.22 14.17
C PHE A 762 -10.25 0.13 13.10
N TRP A 763 -9.81 -1.09 13.45
CA TRP A 763 -9.93 -2.27 12.60
C TRP A 763 -11.25 -3.03 12.80
N GLY A 764 -12.16 -2.60 13.68
CA GLY A 764 -13.39 -3.37 13.97
C GLY A 764 -13.14 -4.81 14.46
N ILE A 765 -11.95 -5.08 15.02
CA ILE A 765 -11.57 -6.39 15.57
C ILE A 765 -12.04 -6.41 17.02
N ARG A 766 -12.80 -7.44 17.41
CA ARG A 766 -13.33 -7.56 18.78
C ARG A 766 -12.55 -8.62 19.55
N GLY A 767 -11.97 -8.21 20.68
CA GLY A 767 -11.44 -9.11 21.69
C GLY A 767 -12.45 -9.25 22.81
N THR A 768 -13.26 -10.31 22.82
CA THR A 768 -14.36 -10.47 23.81
C THR A 768 -14.04 -11.45 24.95
N GLY A 769 -12.75 -11.74 25.20
CA GLY A 769 -12.32 -12.74 26.20
C GLY A 769 -12.77 -14.19 25.92
N THR A 770 -13.61 -14.37 24.90
CA THR A 770 -14.19 -15.62 24.39
C THR A 770 -13.86 -15.83 22.91
N VAL A 771 -13.32 -14.82 22.23
CA VAL A 771 -12.77 -14.98 20.88
C VAL A 771 -11.48 -15.80 21.02
N PRO A 772 -11.33 -16.89 20.24
CA PRO A 772 -10.14 -17.71 20.29
C PRO A 772 -8.91 -16.85 19.96
N ALA A 773 -7.78 -17.23 20.57
CA ALA A 773 -6.48 -16.75 20.12
C ALA A 773 -6.32 -17.05 18.63
N VAL A 774 -5.64 -16.16 17.90
CA VAL A 774 -5.22 -16.41 16.53
C VAL A 774 -3.86 -17.08 16.60
N GLU A 775 -3.72 -18.24 15.98
CA GLU A 775 -2.42 -18.86 15.79
C GLU A 775 -1.72 -18.17 14.62
N VAL A 776 -0.51 -17.66 14.87
CA VAL A 776 0.28 -16.96 13.87
C VAL A 776 1.66 -17.60 13.79
N LEU A 777 2.04 -18.04 12.60
CA LEU A 777 3.42 -18.43 12.29
C LEU A 777 4.11 -17.24 11.65
N PHE A 778 4.91 -16.52 12.43
CA PHE A 778 5.74 -15.42 11.93
C PHE A 778 6.98 -15.96 11.26
N VAL A 779 7.20 -15.60 10.00
CA VAL A 779 8.37 -15.92 9.20
C VAL A 779 9.11 -14.62 8.89
N MET A 780 10.16 -14.33 9.66
CA MET A 780 10.88 -13.06 9.58
C MET A 780 12.11 -13.16 8.66
N ASN A 781 12.24 -12.23 7.72
CA ASN A 781 13.42 -12.13 6.87
C ASN A 781 14.64 -11.68 7.70
N ASN A 782 15.40 -12.64 8.21
CA ASN A 782 16.61 -12.43 8.97
C ASN A 782 17.77 -13.23 8.39
N LYS A 783 18.97 -12.91 8.86
CA LYS A 783 20.19 -13.66 8.55
C LYS A 783 20.05 -15.12 8.99
N CYS A 784 20.32 -16.06 8.07
CA CYS A 784 20.33 -17.49 8.34
C CYS A 784 21.74 -18.07 8.11
N LEU A 785 22.52 -18.22 9.19
CA LEU A 785 23.90 -18.71 9.09
C LEU A 785 23.99 -20.16 8.59
N GLN A 786 23.00 -21.00 8.86
CA GLN A 786 22.98 -22.37 8.34
C GLN A 786 22.80 -22.40 6.82
N PHE A 787 21.90 -21.57 6.27
CA PHE A 787 21.79 -21.39 4.83
C PHE A 787 23.11 -20.92 4.23
N GLU A 788 23.68 -19.85 4.81
CA GLU A 788 24.94 -19.29 4.31
C GLU A 788 26.10 -20.29 4.35
N ALA A 789 26.15 -21.16 5.36
CA ALA A 789 27.19 -22.18 5.49
C ALA A 789 27.14 -23.21 4.35
N LEU A 790 25.96 -23.48 3.79
CA LEU A 790 25.77 -24.39 2.66
C LEU A 790 26.23 -23.77 1.34
N LEU A 791 26.22 -22.44 1.21
CA LEU A 791 26.53 -21.76 -0.04
C LEU A 791 27.99 -21.99 -0.49
N PRO A 792 28.26 -21.99 -1.81
CA PRO A 792 29.62 -21.98 -2.35
C PRO A 792 30.50 -20.83 -1.83
N ALA A 793 31.82 -21.05 -1.87
CA ALA A 793 32.79 -20.15 -1.25
C ALA A 793 32.82 -18.74 -1.87
N ASP A 794 32.60 -18.63 -3.18
CA ASP A 794 32.50 -17.35 -3.90
C ASP A 794 31.28 -16.55 -3.47
N THR A 795 30.12 -17.20 -3.34
CA THR A 795 28.89 -16.58 -2.84
C THR A 795 29.02 -16.13 -1.39
N ARG A 796 29.59 -16.97 -0.50
CA ARG A 796 29.87 -16.57 0.89
C ARG A 796 30.81 -15.37 0.96
N ALA A 797 31.86 -15.34 0.14
CA ALA A 797 32.78 -14.22 0.07
C ALA A 797 32.08 -12.94 -0.42
N ALA A 798 31.16 -13.03 -1.37
CA ALA A 798 30.38 -11.89 -1.85
C ALA A 798 29.39 -11.37 -0.80
N ILE A 799 28.77 -12.24 0.01
CA ILE A 799 27.94 -11.82 1.16
C ILE A 799 28.80 -11.05 2.17
N GLU A 800 29.99 -11.56 2.50
CA GLU A 800 30.88 -10.91 3.46
C GLU A 800 31.41 -9.56 2.97
N ALA A 801 31.76 -9.47 1.68
CA ALA A 801 32.05 -8.19 1.03
C ALA A 801 30.85 -7.23 1.13
N GLY A 802 29.63 -7.75 0.89
CA GLY A 802 28.36 -7.03 1.02
C GLY A 802 28.17 -6.38 2.38
N ARG A 803 28.47 -7.12 3.46
CA ARG A 803 28.41 -6.63 4.85
C ARG A 803 29.42 -5.53 5.15
N SER A 804 30.55 -5.56 4.45
CA SER A 804 31.57 -4.52 4.53
C SER A 804 31.23 -3.28 3.69
N GLY A 805 30.08 -3.28 3.00
CA GLY A 805 29.64 -2.19 2.12
C GLY A 805 30.21 -2.27 0.70
N GLU A 806 30.72 -3.43 0.29
CA GLU A 806 31.34 -3.65 -1.01
C GLU A 806 30.67 -4.80 -1.78
N GLY A 807 30.93 -4.92 -3.08
CA GLY A 807 30.49 -6.08 -3.87
C GLY A 807 28.99 -6.11 -4.22
N PRO A 808 28.53 -7.21 -4.84
CA PRO A 808 27.20 -7.30 -5.47
C PRO A 808 26.05 -7.58 -4.49
N LEU A 809 26.35 -8.02 -3.26
CA LEU A 809 25.38 -8.48 -2.27
C LEU A 809 25.30 -7.54 -1.04
N GLN A 810 25.53 -6.24 -1.25
CA GLN A 810 25.41 -5.24 -0.20
C GLN A 810 24.07 -5.33 0.52
N ASN A 811 24.10 -5.27 1.85
CA ASN A 811 22.95 -5.39 2.74
C ASN A 811 22.22 -6.73 2.76
N PHE A 812 22.69 -7.82 2.11
CA PHE A 812 21.99 -9.11 2.18
C PHE A 812 21.80 -9.58 3.65
N PRO A 813 20.60 -10.08 4.05
CA PRO A 813 19.34 -10.23 3.27
C PRO A 813 18.37 -9.03 3.32
N TYR A 814 18.83 -7.90 3.85
CA TYR A 814 18.07 -6.68 4.14
C TYR A 814 18.14 -5.63 3.02
N TYR A 815 17.93 -6.03 1.77
CA TYR A 815 18.02 -5.10 0.64
C TYR A 815 17.11 -3.88 0.79
N GLY A 816 17.60 -2.71 0.40
CA GLY A 816 16.84 -1.47 0.41
C GLY A 816 15.62 -1.55 -0.52
N THR A 817 14.50 -1.00 -0.07
CA THR A 817 13.29 -0.87 -0.90
C THR A 817 13.50 0.09 -2.08
N LEU A 818 14.31 1.13 -1.86
CA LEU A 818 14.69 2.11 -2.87
C LEU A 818 16.21 2.21 -2.96
N PHE A 819 16.71 2.49 -4.16
CA PHE A 819 18.12 2.77 -4.43
C PHE A 819 19.10 1.72 -3.88
N GLN A 820 18.68 0.45 -3.83
CA GLN A 820 19.59 -0.65 -3.50
C GLN A 820 20.73 -0.75 -4.53
N ASN A 821 20.43 -0.52 -5.81
CA ASN A 821 21.41 -0.51 -6.90
C ASN A 821 21.29 0.79 -7.72
N PRO A 822 21.78 1.94 -7.23
CA PRO A 822 21.69 3.20 -7.95
C PRO A 822 22.34 3.10 -9.35
N PRO A 823 21.76 3.72 -10.40
CA PRO A 823 20.65 4.68 -10.37
C PRO A 823 19.24 4.05 -10.42
N ASN A 824 19.14 2.72 -10.37
CA ASN A 824 17.85 2.03 -10.42
C ASN A 824 17.04 2.34 -9.15
N LEU A 825 15.82 2.85 -9.32
CA LEU A 825 15.02 3.40 -8.22
C LEU A 825 14.58 2.32 -7.24
N PHE A 826 14.16 1.15 -7.72
CA PHE A 826 13.72 0.04 -6.86
C PHE A 826 14.12 -1.35 -7.40
N GLY A 827 14.94 -1.44 -8.45
CA GLY A 827 15.39 -2.71 -9.00
C GLY A 827 16.49 -3.41 -8.20
N LEU A 828 16.49 -4.74 -8.28
CA LEU A 828 17.51 -5.65 -7.75
C LEU A 828 18.33 -6.26 -8.88
N THR A 829 19.55 -6.70 -8.59
CA THR A 829 20.30 -7.52 -9.55
C THR A 829 19.78 -8.95 -9.55
N THR A 830 19.99 -9.68 -10.65
CA THR A 830 19.61 -11.10 -10.74
C THR A 830 20.21 -11.95 -9.61
N VAL A 831 21.47 -11.69 -9.25
CA VAL A 831 22.16 -12.36 -8.13
C VAL A 831 21.45 -12.10 -6.81
N GLN A 832 21.03 -10.85 -6.56
CA GLN A 832 20.29 -10.48 -5.34
C GLN A 832 18.93 -11.17 -5.27
N VAL A 833 18.18 -11.19 -6.39
CA VAL A 833 16.86 -11.83 -6.47
C VAL A 833 16.96 -13.33 -6.20
N ASN A 834 17.85 -14.02 -6.93
CA ASN A 834 17.99 -15.46 -6.83
C ASN A 834 18.49 -15.90 -5.44
N LEU A 835 19.43 -15.18 -4.85
CA LEU A 835 19.95 -15.51 -3.53
C LEU A 835 18.91 -15.29 -2.42
N LEU A 836 18.16 -14.18 -2.48
CA LEU A 836 17.13 -13.89 -1.49
C LEU A 836 15.96 -14.88 -1.59
N ALA A 837 15.52 -15.19 -2.82
CA ALA A 837 14.51 -16.23 -3.04
C ALA A 837 14.99 -17.60 -2.52
N ALA A 838 16.24 -17.98 -2.76
CA ALA A 838 16.76 -19.25 -2.24
C ALA A 838 16.82 -19.28 -0.70
N GLN A 839 17.16 -18.16 -0.03
CA GLN A 839 17.17 -18.12 1.42
C GLN A 839 15.75 -18.27 2.01
N THR A 840 14.77 -17.58 1.42
CA THR A 840 13.39 -17.65 1.92
C THR A 840 12.73 -18.99 1.58
N GLU A 841 13.08 -19.60 0.45
CA GLU A 841 12.73 -21.00 0.13
C GLU A 841 13.33 -21.94 1.19
N TYR A 842 14.64 -21.85 1.45
CA TYR A 842 15.33 -22.66 2.44
C TYR A 842 14.68 -22.54 3.82
N ALA A 843 14.31 -21.33 4.24
CA ALA A 843 13.64 -21.10 5.51
C ALA A 843 12.41 -22.01 5.68
N VAL A 844 11.50 -21.97 4.71
CA VAL A 844 10.29 -22.81 4.69
C VAL A 844 10.65 -24.30 4.60
N MET A 845 11.54 -24.67 3.67
CA MET A 845 11.92 -26.08 3.43
C MET A 845 12.61 -26.75 4.62
N GLN A 846 13.31 -26.01 5.49
CA GLN A 846 13.90 -26.57 6.71
C GLN A 846 12.89 -26.78 7.85
N ASN A 847 11.66 -26.31 7.69
CA ASN A 847 10.63 -26.40 8.73
C ASN A 847 9.32 -26.97 8.15
N VAL A 848 9.42 -27.90 7.21
CA VAL A 848 8.27 -28.58 6.58
C VAL A 848 7.30 -29.14 7.61
N ASP A 849 7.82 -29.80 8.65
CA ASP A 849 7.00 -30.35 9.73
C ASP A 849 6.20 -29.26 10.46
N LEU A 850 6.82 -28.10 10.72
CA LEU A 850 6.14 -26.97 11.37
C LEU A 850 4.98 -26.45 10.50
N PHE A 851 5.16 -26.36 9.19
CA PHE A 851 4.09 -25.92 8.28
C PHE A 851 2.95 -26.94 8.20
N HIS A 852 3.25 -28.24 8.15
CA HIS A 852 2.21 -29.27 8.19
C HIS A 852 1.48 -29.28 9.54
N GLU A 853 2.20 -29.27 10.67
CA GLU A 853 1.62 -29.21 12.02
C GLU A 853 0.79 -27.95 12.26
N PHE A 854 1.19 -26.81 11.68
CA PHE A 854 0.45 -25.57 11.83
C PHE A 854 -0.92 -25.63 11.13
N TYR A 855 -1.06 -26.38 10.04
CA TYR A 855 -2.32 -26.43 9.27
C TYR A 855 -3.15 -27.70 9.44
N ASP A 856 -2.54 -28.81 9.83
CA ASP A 856 -3.25 -30.00 10.30
C ASP A 856 -3.95 -29.74 11.66
#